data_AF-A0A8D8JHX7-F1
#
_entry.id   AF-A0A8D8JHX7-F1
#
_cell.length_a   1.000
_cell.length_b   1.000
_cell.length_c   1.000
_cell.angle_alpha   90.00
_cell.angle_beta   90.00
_cell.angle_gamma   90.00
#
_symmetry.space_group_name_H-M   'P 1'
#
loop_
_entity.id
_entity.type
_entity.pdbx_description
1 polymer ?
#
loop_
_entity_poly.entity_id
_entity_poly.type
_entity_poly.pdbx_seq_one_letter_code
_entity_poly.pdbx_strand_id
1 'polypeptide(L)'
;MPQTPINSLDEQDKLLSDAITVVRAQAFQMQRFLDKNRLMEAMRCASTMLGELRTSLLSPKSYYELYMAITDELRHFEHYLLDEFQKGRKVPDLYEHVQYAGNIVPRLYLLITVGLVYIKTNSSLKRSILKDLVEMCRGVQHPLRGLFLRNYLLQCTRNILPDALSNTDENEGTVIDAIDFVLTNFAEMNKLWVRIQHQGHSSERSRREKEREELKILVGTNLVRLSQLESASLEVYQRLILPGILEQVVSCRDAIAQEYLMECIIQVFPDEFHLLTLDPFLKSCAQLQSGVNVKNIIISLIDRLALYNQRNGKVTQTTSGTEIISAIPAEVQLFEVFSTQIAYIVQLRTDMPLEDTVSLQVALVSLAQKVYHDRVDYVDKVLETTAQILDRLNMTKYCISHSLTVNQELSRLLRLCVDFYNNVLTILQLKFFGPLLEKFDYTSRKALSLYIVMNILENETLVPTAEHVDSVLGMIGPLISDQEDQPPEKIDPEDFAEEQGIVGRFVHLLRSDDPDTQYKILTAARKHFGLGGQQRIRYVLPPLVFAAYQLAYKYKAIAGEDEMWDKKCQKILQFCHSTIAVLAKSELPELALRLYLQGALCIGQIAYTNHETVAYDFMTQAFSLYEDEISDSKSQFAAITLIVSTVEQMACFSDENAEPLRTNCALAASKLLKKPDQCRAVVTCASLFWSGKQNGQELRDEKRTLECLKKAAKIASQCLDVGVQVQLYVELLNHYLFYYERGNAQITVSMLNQLIAKINEELPNLEPTEETKQIEMHYQNTLAHIRSRMETNDAGAGAAAAAAGLEVSFAGITLN
;
A
#
# COMPACT_ATOMS: atom_id res chain seq x y z
N MET A 1 -50.07 -36.99 14.14
CA MET A 1 -49.58 -37.65 12.90
C MET A 1 -48.11 -37.34 12.75
N PRO A 2 -47.28 -38.27 12.26
CA PRO A 2 -45.85 -38.04 12.11
C PRO A 2 -45.62 -37.03 10.98
N GLN A 3 -45.04 -35.87 11.29
CA GLN A 3 -44.62 -34.89 10.28
C GLN A 3 -43.30 -35.37 9.67
N THR A 4 -43.38 -36.06 8.53
CA THR A 4 -42.23 -36.34 7.68
C THR A 4 -41.66 -35.04 7.11
N PRO A 5 -40.32 -34.89 7.03
CA PRO A 5 -39.67 -33.63 6.69
C PRO A 5 -39.38 -33.57 5.20
N ILE A 6 -40.28 -33.00 4.39
CA ILE A 6 -40.00 -32.61 3.00
C ILE A 6 -40.91 -31.42 2.69
N ASN A 7 -40.32 -30.29 2.30
CA ASN A 7 -41.01 -29.29 1.48
C ASN A 7 -39.99 -28.96 0.40
N SER A 8 -40.05 -29.67 -0.73
CA SER A 8 -39.31 -29.24 -1.91
C SER A 8 -39.76 -27.84 -2.31
N LEU A 9 -38.90 -27.06 -2.97
CA LEU A 9 -39.26 -25.73 -3.49
C LEU A 9 -40.57 -25.79 -4.31
N ASP A 10 -40.73 -26.84 -5.11
CA ASP A 10 -41.92 -27.08 -5.93
C ASP A 10 -43.22 -27.26 -5.10
N GLU A 11 -43.15 -27.87 -3.92
CA GLU A 11 -44.31 -28.03 -3.03
C GLU A 11 -44.68 -26.71 -2.35
N GLN A 12 -43.69 -25.89 -1.99
CA GLN A 12 -43.91 -24.55 -1.45
C GLN A 12 -44.57 -23.63 -2.47
N ASP A 13 -44.09 -23.66 -3.72
CA ASP A 13 -44.64 -22.85 -4.81
C ASP A 13 -46.08 -23.25 -5.14
N LYS A 14 -46.39 -24.55 -5.08
CA LYS A 14 -47.75 -25.04 -5.27
C LYS A 14 -48.68 -24.54 -4.16
N LEU A 15 -48.30 -24.70 -2.90
CA LEU A 15 -49.09 -24.23 -1.74
C LEU A 15 -49.31 -22.71 -1.80
N LEU A 16 -48.30 -21.95 -2.21
CA LEU A 16 -48.38 -20.51 -2.37
C LEU A 16 -49.34 -20.13 -3.51
N SER A 17 -49.22 -20.78 -4.67
CA SER A 17 -50.08 -20.53 -5.84
C SER A 17 -51.56 -20.81 -5.53
N ASP A 18 -51.84 -21.90 -4.81
CA ASP A 18 -53.20 -22.26 -4.39
C ASP A 18 -53.77 -21.18 -3.46
N ALA A 19 -53.00 -20.72 -2.47
CA ALA A 19 -53.41 -19.66 -1.55
C ALA A 19 -53.64 -18.32 -2.27
N ILE A 20 -52.74 -17.91 -3.16
CA ILE A 20 -52.87 -16.68 -3.96
C ILE A 20 -54.10 -16.74 -4.87
N THR A 21 -54.42 -17.90 -5.42
CA THR A 21 -55.62 -18.08 -6.26
C THR A 21 -56.89 -17.82 -5.46
N VAL A 22 -56.97 -18.34 -4.24
CA VAL A 22 -58.09 -18.07 -3.32
C VAL A 22 -58.15 -16.58 -2.95
N VAL A 23 -57.00 -15.96 -2.63
CA VAL A 23 -56.93 -14.53 -2.33
C VAL A 23 -57.47 -13.69 -3.48
N ARG A 24 -57.02 -13.93 -4.72
CA ARG A 24 -57.50 -13.21 -5.91
C ARG A 24 -58.99 -13.40 -6.15
N ALA A 25 -59.50 -14.62 -5.99
CA ALA A 25 -60.92 -14.90 -6.16
C ALA A 25 -61.79 -14.17 -5.12
N GLN A 26 -61.37 -14.16 -3.85
CA GLN A 26 -62.07 -13.45 -2.78
C GLN A 26 -61.93 -11.93 -2.87
N ALA A 27 -60.75 -11.42 -3.27
CA ALA A 27 -60.52 -10.01 -3.51
C ALA A 27 -61.40 -9.46 -4.63
N PHE A 28 -61.52 -10.19 -5.74
CA PHE A 28 -62.42 -9.82 -6.83
C PHE A 28 -63.89 -9.76 -6.39
N GLN A 29 -64.34 -10.73 -5.58
CA GLN A 29 -65.69 -10.71 -5.01
C GLN A 29 -65.88 -9.56 -4.03
N MET A 30 -64.88 -9.29 -3.18
CA MET A 30 -64.86 -8.16 -2.25
C MET A 30 -65.05 -6.84 -2.99
N GLN A 31 -64.22 -6.55 -3.99
CA GLN A 31 -64.32 -5.32 -4.80
C GLN A 31 -65.70 -5.17 -5.45
N ARG A 32 -66.24 -6.26 -6.03
CA ARG A 32 -67.58 -6.26 -6.62
C ARG A 32 -68.70 -5.97 -5.60
N PHE A 33 -68.54 -6.40 -4.35
CA PHE A 33 -69.49 -6.07 -3.27
C PHE A 33 -69.33 -4.63 -2.77
N LEU A 34 -68.10 -4.08 -2.77
CA LEU A 34 -67.85 -2.68 -2.47
C LEU A 34 -68.50 -1.75 -3.51
N ASP A 35 -68.40 -2.06 -4.80
CA ASP A 35 -69.07 -1.30 -5.88
C ASP A 35 -70.60 -1.27 -5.72
N LYS A 36 -71.17 -2.34 -5.13
CA LYS A 36 -72.60 -2.47 -4.85
C LYS A 36 -73.01 -1.93 -3.48
N ASN A 37 -72.11 -1.29 -2.74
CA ASN A 37 -72.31 -0.79 -1.37
C ASN A 37 -72.75 -1.85 -0.36
N ARG A 38 -72.36 -3.12 -0.55
CA ARG A 38 -72.67 -4.23 0.36
C ARG A 38 -71.48 -4.50 1.31
N LEU A 39 -71.25 -3.58 2.24
CA LEU A 39 -70.07 -3.60 3.12
C LEU A 39 -69.92 -4.90 3.94
N MET A 40 -71.00 -5.39 4.55
CA MET A 40 -70.94 -6.60 5.39
C MET A 40 -70.55 -7.85 4.62
N GLU A 41 -70.93 -7.94 3.34
CA GLU A 41 -70.53 -9.06 2.48
C GLU A 41 -69.11 -8.92 1.99
N ALA A 42 -68.69 -7.69 1.65
CA ALA A 42 -67.29 -7.40 1.37
C ALA A 42 -66.39 -7.76 2.56
N MET A 43 -66.82 -7.47 3.80
CA MET A 43 -66.10 -7.87 5.02
C MET A 43 -66.03 -9.40 5.21
N ARG A 44 -67.07 -10.15 4.83
CA ARG A 44 -67.01 -11.63 4.86
C ARG A 44 -66.03 -12.18 3.83
N CYS A 45 -66.00 -11.60 2.62
CA CYS A 45 -65.00 -11.94 1.61
C CYS A 45 -63.58 -11.60 2.10
N ALA A 46 -63.38 -10.40 2.67
CA ALA A 46 -62.11 -9.98 3.26
C ALA A 46 -61.68 -10.90 4.41
N SER A 47 -62.61 -11.32 5.27
CA SER A 47 -62.32 -12.26 6.36
C SER A 47 -61.95 -13.66 5.84
N THR A 48 -62.54 -14.10 4.73
CA THR A 48 -62.18 -15.38 4.08
C THR A 48 -60.80 -15.29 3.45
N MET A 49 -60.52 -14.19 2.74
CA MET A 49 -59.20 -13.89 2.16
C MET A 49 -58.09 -13.87 3.23
N LEU A 50 -58.32 -13.16 4.34
CA LEU A 50 -57.41 -13.13 5.50
C LEU A 50 -57.30 -14.48 6.22
N GLY A 51 -58.22 -15.41 5.95
CA GLY A 51 -58.17 -16.78 6.44
C GLY A 51 -56.90 -17.51 5.98
N GLU A 52 -56.39 -17.20 4.78
CA GLU A 52 -55.20 -17.82 4.21
C GLU A 52 -53.92 -17.50 5.01
N LEU A 53 -53.84 -16.33 5.65
CA LEU A 53 -52.72 -15.95 6.54
C LEU A 53 -52.63 -16.81 7.81
N ARG A 54 -53.62 -17.68 8.06
CA ARG A 54 -53.60 -18.64 9.17
C ARG A 54 -52.83 -19.91 8.84
N THR A 55 -52.24 -20.05 7.65
CA THR A 55 -51.37 -21.19 7.35
C THR A 55 -50.09 -21.17 8.21
N SER A 56 -49.54 -22.37 8.47
CA SER A 56 -48.20 -22.58 9.05
C SER A 56 -47.32 -23.43 8.14
N LEU A 57 -47.80 -23.77 6.94
CA LEU A 57 -47.11 -24.67 6.01
C LEU A 57 -46.13 -23.92 5.09
N LEU A 58 -46.30 -22.60 4.97
CA LEU A 58 -45.47 -21.76 4.13
C LEU A 58 -44.16 -21.38 4.83
N SER A 59 -43.09 -21.34 4.06
CA SER A 59 -41.82 -20.71 4.44
C SER A 59 -42.00 -19.21 4.69
N PRO A 60 -41.11 -18.55 5.45
CA PRO A 60 -41.19 -17.11 5.68
C PRO A 60 -41.23 -16.27 4.41
N LYS A 61 -40.47 -16.66 3.38
CA LYS A 61 -40.45 -15.98 2.08
C LYS A 61 -41.78 -16.12 1.34
N SER A 62 -42.30 -17.34 1.21
CA SER A 62 -43.61 -17.58 0.58
C SER A 62 -44.74 -16.90 1.38
N TYR A 63 -44.64 -16.89 2.71
CA TYR A 63 -45.59 -16.19 3.57
C TYR A 63 -45.53 -14.67 3.36
N TYR A 64 -44.33 -14.10 3.16
CA TYR A 64 -44.18 -12.68 2.83
C TYR A 64 -44.84 -12.32 1.51
N GLU A 65 -44.70 -13.15 0.47
CA GLU A 65 -45.38 -12.93 -0.82
C GLU A 65 -46.90 -12.97 -0.68
N LEU A 66 -47.43 -13.95 0.06
CA LEU A 66 -48.86 -14.02 0.39
C LEU A 66 -49.32 -12.80 1.21
N TYR A 67 -48.52 -12.39 2.19
CA TYR A 67 -48.76 -11.19 3.00
C TYR A 67 -48.87 -9.95 2.12
N MET A 68 -47.91 -9.72 1.22
CA MET A 68 -47.92 -8.57 0.32
C MET A 68 -49.19 -8.53 -0.54
N ALA A 69 -49.52 -9.66 -1.18
CA ALA A 69 -50.73 -9.78 -2.01
C ALA A 69 -52.01 -9.43 -1.24
N ILE A 70 -52.14 -9.90 0.01
CA ILE A 70 -53.32 -9.62 0.84
C ILE A 70 -53.33 -8.16 1.32
N THR A 71 -52.17 -7.61 1.72
CA THR A 71 -52.11 -6.23 2.19
C THR A 71 -52.43 -5.20 1.10
N ASP A 72 -52.08 -5.48 -0.17
CA ASP A 72 -52.44 -4.61 -1.29
C ASP A 72 -53.97 -4.59 -1.51
N GLU A 73 -54.64 -5.73 -1.39
CA GLU A 73 -56.10 -5.80 -1.45
C GLU A 73 -56.76 -5.12 -0.23
N LEU A 74 -56.17 -5.23 0.96
CA LEU A 74 -56.65 -4.50 2.14
C LEU A 74 -56.48 -2.99 2.02
N ARG A 75 -55.48 -2.49 1.28
CA ARG A 75 -55.35 -1.05 0.99
C ARG A 75 -56.51 -0.54 0.14
N HIS A 76 -56.98 -1.32 -0.84
CA HIS A 76 -58.18 -0.97 -1.61
C HIS A 76 -59.42 -0.88 -0.70
N PHE A 77 -59.56 -1.85 0.23
CA PHE A 77 -60.63 -1.82 1.23
C PHE A 77 -60.53 -0.61 2.18
N GLU A 78 -59.32 -0.27 2.64
CA GLU A 78 -59.06 0.93 3.45
C GLU A 78 -59.49 2.21 2.73
N HIS A 79 -59.07 2.40 1.47
CA HIS A 79 -59.39 3.60 0.69
C HIS A 79 -60.90 3.76 0.50
N TYR A 80 -61.60 2.66 0.17
CA TYR A 80 -63.06 2.69 0.07
C TYR A 80 -63.73 3.13 1.39
N LEU A 81 -63.28 2.58 2.53
CA LEU A 81 -63.82 2.95 3.84
C LEU A 81 -63.54 4.42 4.18
N LEU A 82 -62.35 4.93 3.87
CA LEU A 82 -62.01 6.34 4.06
C LEU A 82 -62.93 7.26 3.25
N ASP A 83 -63.15 6.94 1.98
CA ASP A 83 -64.01 7.73 1.09
C ASP A 83 -65.46 7.76 1.58
N GLU A 84 -66.02 6.63 2.00
CA GLU A 84 -67.40 6.58 2.50
C GLU A 84 -67.56 7.35 3.82
N PHE A 85 -66.57 7.27 4.73
CA PHE A 85 -66.60 8.02 5.99
C PHE A 85 -66.43 9.52 5.78
N GLN A 86 -65.60 9.95 4.82
CA GLN A 86 -65.44 11.37 4.45
C GLN A 86 -66.70 11.94 3.78
N LYS A 87 -67.42 11.13 2.99
CA LYS A 87 -68.73 11.49 2.41
C LYS A 87 -69.87 11.54 3.43
N GLY A 88 -69.58 11.32 4.72
CA GLY A 88 -70.55 11.39 5.82
C GLY A 88 -71.39 10.13 6.02
N ARG A 89 -71.15 9.05 5.26
CA ARG A 89 -71.84 7.75 5.40
C ARG A 89 -71.14 6.88 6.43
N LYS A 90 -71.13 7.34 7.67
CA LYS A 90 -70.50 6.61 8.79
C LYS A 90 -71.35 5.38 9.13
N VAL A 91 -70.74 4.20 9.06
CA VAL A 91 -71.37 2.98 9.56
C VAL A 91 -71.17 2.94 11.09
N PRO A 92 -72.25 2.97 11.90
CA PRO A 92 -72.13 2.95 13.35
C PRO A 92 -71.50 1.65 13.83
N ASP A 93 -70.70 1.76 14.89
CA ASP A 93 -70.06 0.65 15.61
C ASP A 93 -69.19 -0.27 14.73
N LEU A 94 -68.70 0.21 13.59
CA LEU A 94 -67.89 -0.61 12.66
C LEU A 94 -66.65 -1.19 13.35
N TYR A 95 -66.06 -0.47 14.32
CA TYR A 95 -64.93 -0.95 15.12
C TYR A 95 -65.28 -2.16 16.00
N GLU A 96 -66.54 -2.30 16.43
CA GLU A 96 -67.03 -3.48 17.16
C GLU A 96 -67.43 -4.60 16.17
N HIS A 97 -68.09 -4.25 15.07
CA HIS A 97 -68.56 -5.24 14.08
C HIS A 97 -67.43 -6.09 13.48
N VAL A 98 -66.25 -5.50 13.22
CA VAL A 98 -65.08 -6.26 12.76
C VAL A 98 -64.59 -7.28 13.80
N GLN A 99 -64.86 -7.06 15.09
CA GLN A 99 -64.44 -7.95 16.17
C GLN A 99 -65.25 -9.24 16.25
N TYR A 100 -66.45 -9.27 15.65
CA TYR A 100 -67.29 -10.48 15.56
C TYR A 100 -66.71 -11.54 14.62
N ALA A 101 -65.63 -11.24 13.88
CA ALA A 101 -64.89 -12.24 13.13
C ALA A 101 -64.32 -13.33 14.06
N GLY A 102 -64.81 -14.57 13.91
CA GLY A 102 -64.48 -15.67 14.83
C GLY A 102 -62.98 -15.97 14.93
N ASN A 103 -62.23 -15.88 13.83
CA ASN A 103 -60.79 -16.13 13.82
C ASN A 103 -59.98 -14.86 14.14
N ILE A 104 -58.99 -14.98 15.03
CA ILE A 104 -58.20 -13.84 15.52
C ILE A 104 -57.37 -13.11 14.44
N VAL A 105 -56.79 -13.83 13.48
CA VAL A 105 -55.95 -13.22 12.44
C VAL A 105 -56.78 -12.31 11.53
N PRO A 106 -57.86 -12.77 10.85
CA PRO A 106 -58.76 -11.88 10.12
C PRO A 106 -59.31 -10.73 10.94
N ARG A 107 -59.68 -11.01 12.20
CA ARG A 107 -60.21 -10.00 13.12
C ARG A 107 -59.24 -8.84 13.32
N LEU A 108 -57.98 -9.13 13.64
CA LEU A 108 -57.01 -8.09 13.96
C LEU A 108 -56.57 -7.31 12.72
N TYR A 109 -56.43 -7.94 11.55
CA TYR A 109 -56.15 -7.20 10.31
C TYR A 109 -57.29 -6.24 9.95
N LEU A 110 -58.55 -6.69 10.03
CA LEU A 110 -59.71 -5.82 9.82
C LEU A 110 -59.82 -4.73 10.90
N LEU A 111 -59.54 -5.06 12.16
CA LEU A 111 -59.54 -4.12 13.28
C LEU A 111 -58.49 -3.02 13.09
N ILE A 112 -57.28 -3.36 12.63
CA ILE A 112 -56.24 -2.39 12.32
C ILE A 112 -56.69 -1.48 11.17
N THR A 113 -57.20 -2.04 10.08
CA THR A 113 -57.68 -1.25 8.93
C THR A 113 -58.83 -0.32 9.34
N VAL A 114 -59.81 -0.79 10.10
CA VAL A 114 -60.92 0.07 10.56
C VAL A 114 -60.46 1.08 11.61
N GLY A 115 -59.61 0.66 12.56
CA GLY A 115 -59.00 1.56 13.54
C GLY A 115 -58.28 2.72 12.87
N LEU A 116 -57.58 2.45 11.77
CA LEU A 116 -56.93 3.46 10.95
C LEU A 116 -57.89 4.52 10.40
N VAL A 117 -59.04 4.07 9.86
CA VAL A 117 -60.09 4.96 9.35
C VAL A 117 -60.68 5.80 10.47
N TYR A 118 -60.89 5.21 11.65
CA TYR A 118 -61.39 5.93 12.82
C TYR A 118 -60.41 7.01 13.29
N ILE A 119 -59.10 6.72 13.33
CA ILE A 119 -58.10 7.71 13.71
C ILE A 119 -58.05 8.85 12.68
N LYS A 120 -58.08 8.55 11.38
CA LYS A 120 -58.07 9.58 10.31
C LYS A 120 -59.32 10.46 10.30
N THR A 121 -60.45 9.94 10.74
CA THR A 121 -61.74 10.65 10.71
C THR A 121 -62.05 11.37 12.02
N ASN A 122 -61.56 10.87 13.16
CA ASN A 122 -61.74 11.45 14.49
C ASN A 122 -60.40 11.46 15.25
N SER A 123 -59.70 12.61 15.22
CA SER A 123 -58.37 12.78 15.84
C SER A 123 -58.38 12.54 17.36
N SER A 124 -59.50 12.84 18.05
CA SER A 124 -59.63 12.65 19.50
C SER A 124 -59.60 11.20 19.98
N LEU A 125 -59.76 10.20 19.10
CA LEU A 125 -59.71 8.78 19.48
C LEU A 125 -58.33 8.16 19.24
N LYS A 126 -57.37 8.95 18.75
CA LYS A 126 -56.05 8.52 18.30
C LYS A 126 -55.28 7.77 19.38
N ARG A 127 -55.15 8.37 20.57
CA ARG A 127 -54.40 7.77 21.68
C ARG A 127 -55.00 6.45 22.15
N SER A 128 -56.32 6.41 22.35
CA SER A 128 -57.01 5.22 22.85
C SER A 128 -56.96 4.07 21.84
N ILE A 129 -57.19 4.34 20.55
CA ILE A 129 -57.18 3.29 19.51
C ILE A 129 -55.76 2.76 19.31
N LEU A 130 -54.73 3.60 19.27
CA LEU A 130 -53.36 3.12 19.13
C LEU A 130 -52.96 2.20 20.29
N LYS A 131 -53.29 2.58 21.53
CA LYS A 131 -53.04 1.75 22.71
C LYS A 131 -53.83 0.43 22.67
N ASP A 132 -55.10 0.48 22.31
CA ASP A 132 -55.94 -0.70 22.17
C ASP A 132 -55.41 -1.67 21.10
N LEU A 133 -55.08 -1.17 19.90
CA LEU A 133 -54.57 -1.99 18.80
C LEU A 133 -53.27 -2.72 19.17
N VAL A 134 -52.31 -2.04 19.82
CA VAL A 134 -51.04 -2.69 20.22
C VAL A 134 -51.24 -3.71 21.34
N GLU A 135 -52.18 -3.47 22.27
CA GLU A 135 -52.55 -4.40 23.33
C GLU A 135 -53.28 -5.62 22.77
N MET A 136 -54.24 -5.43 21.87
CA MET A 136 -55.00 -6.50 21.21
C MET A 136 -54.11 -7.38 20.33
N CYS A 137 -53.05 -6.81 19.74
CA CYS A 137 -52.02 -7.58 19.02
C CYS A 137 -51.25 -8.56 19.92
N ARG A 138 -51.28 -8.44 21.26
CA ARG A 138 -50.74 -9.46 22.17
C ARG A 138 -51.49 -10.79 22.09
N GLY A 139 -52.71 -10.82 21.54
CA GLY A 139 -53.46 -12.06 21.35
C GLY A 139 -52.81 -13.04 20.36
N VAL A 140 -51.92 -12.59 19.46
CA VAL A 140 -51.24 -13.45 18.48
C VAL A 140 -49.80 -13.72 18.92
N GLN A 141 -49.60 -14.87 19.55
CA GLN A 141 -48.30 -15.31 20.06
C GLN A 141 -47.52 -16.20 19.07
N HIS A 142 -48.11 -16.56 17.92
CA HIS A 142 -47.41 -17.32 16.88
C HIS A 142 -46.34 -16.42 16.22
N PRO A 143 -45.05 -16.81 16.20
CA PRO A 143 -43.96 -15.94 15.74
C PRO A 143 -44.15 -15.32 14.36
N LEU A 144 -44.30 -16.14 13.31
CA LEU A 144 -44.40 -15.65 11.93
C LEU A 144 -45.61 -14.71 11.72
N ARG A 145 -46.80 -15.21 12.07
CA ARG A 145 -48.07 -14.46 11.92
C ARG A 145 -48.10 -13.19 12.76
N GLY A 146 -47.55 -13.24 13.99
CA GLY A 146 -47.47 -12.10 14.88
C GLY A 146 -46.52 -11.03 14.38
N LEU A 147 -45.35 -11.42 13.83
CA LEU A 147 -44.41 -10.48 13.22
C LEU A 147 -45.03 -9.74 12.03
N PHE A 148 -45.67 -10.46 11.10
CA PHE A 148 -46.32 -9.82 9.95
C PHE A 148 -47.52 -8.95 10.34
N LEU A 149 -48.34 -9.39 11.31
CA LEU A 149 -49.44 -8.57 11.83
C LEU A 149 -48.94 -7.27 12.48
N ARG A 150 -47.88 -7.35 13.28
CA ARG A 150 -47.27 -6.19 13.94
C ARG A 150 -46.54 -5.28 12.95
N ASN A 151 -45.94 -5.85 11.91
CA ASN A 151 -45.39 -5.08 10.80
C ASN A 151 -46.49 -4.36 10.02
N TYR A 152 -47.63 -5.01 9.77
CA TYR A 152 -48.80 -4.36 9.16
C TYR A 152 -49.32 -3.21 10.02
N LEU A 153 -49.46 -3.41 11.33
CA LEU A 153 -49.83 -2.35 12.27
C LEU A 153 -48.88 -1.15 12.15
N LEU A 154 -47.57 -1.39 12.12
CA LEU A 154 -46.56 -0.34 12.01
C LEU A 154 -46.62 0.39 10.66
N GLN A 155 -46.87 -0.34 9.57
CA GLN A 155 -47.02 0.24 8.22
C GLN A 155 -48.28 1.11 8.13
N CYS A 156 -49.41 0.64 8.64
CA CYS A 156 -50.67 1.39 8.67
C CYS A 156 -50.53 2.67 9.50
N THR A 157 -49.90 2.59 10.68
CA THR A 157 -49.76 3.74 11.59
C THR A 157 -48.69 4.75 11.16
N ARG A 158 -47.97 4.51 10.05
CA ARG A 158 -46.84 5.35 9.61
C ARG A 158 -47.16 6.84 9.49
N ASN A 159 -48.29 7.25 8.93
CA ASN A 159 -48.54 8.70 8.73
C ASN A 159 -49.38 9.32 9.85
N ILE A 160 -49.57 8.59 10.95
CA ILE A 160 -50.61 8.88 11.95
C ILE A 160 -50.07 8.71 13.36
N LEU A 161 -48.78 8.48 13.57
CA LEU A 161 -48.23 8.57 14.91
C LEU A 161 -48.33 10.03 15.41
N PRO A 162 -48.64 10.28 16.69
CA PRO A 162 -48.50 11.61 17.27
C PRO A 162 -47.02 12.05 17.24
N ASP A 163 -46.75 13.24 16.70
CA ASP A 163 -45.38 13.78 16.58
C ASP A 163 -45.26 15.22 17.12
N ALA A 164 -46.18 15.63 18.01
CA ALA A 164 -46.11 16.92 18.69
C ALA A 164 -45.72 16.76 20.17
N LEU A 165 -44.85 17.65 20.66
CA LEU A 165 -44.41 17.71 22.06
C LEU A 165 -45.58 18.03 23.02
N SER A 166 -46.54 18.82 22.56
CA SER A 166 -47.78 19.16 23.27
C SER A 166 -48.90 19.38 22.27
N ASN A 167 -50.04 18.68 22.45
CA ASN A 167 -51.26 18.92 21.70
C ASN A 167 -52.28 19.67 22.57
N THR A 168 -53.11 20.52 21.95
CA THR A 168 -54.18 21.26 22.63
C THR A 168 -55.25 20.34 23.20
N ASP A 169 -55.45 19.16 22.60
CA ASP A 169 -56.32 18.11 23.09
C ASP A 169 -55.51 16.94 23.65
N GLU A 170 -55.63 16.66 24.96
CA GLU A 170 -54.95 15.54 25.64
C GLU A 170 -55.24 14.17 25.00
N ASN A 171 -56.37 14.06 24.30
CA ASN A 171 -56.86 12.84 23.67
C ASN A 171 -56.18 12.53 22.32
N GLU A 172 -55.49 13.49 21.71
CA GLU A 172 -54.73 13.28 20.46
C GLU A 172 -53.38 12.58 20.69
N GLY A 173 -52.91 12.54 21.95
CA GLY A 173 -51.65 11.91 22.35
C GLY A 173 -50.42 12.74 21.98
N THR A 174 -49.28 12.40 22.58
CA THR A 174 -47.99 13.11 22.42
C THR A 174 -46.95 12.20 21.75
N VAL A 175 -45.79 12.77 21.38
CA VAL A 175 -44.62 12.00 20.91
C VAL A 175 -44.26 10.86 21.86
N ILE A 176 -44.44 11.06 23.18
CA ILE A 176 -44.15 10.02 24.19
C ILE A 176 -45.07 8.81 24.00
N ASP A 177 -46.37 9.04 23.76
CA ASP A 177 -47.31 7.94 23.50
C ASP A 177 -46.95 7.19 22.21
N ALA A 178 -46.43 7.89 21.19
CA ALA A 178 -45.93 7.28 19.97
C ALA A 178 -44.68 6.43 20.22
N ILE A 179 -43.73 6.93 21.02
CA ILE A 179 -42.52 6.22 21.41
C ILE A 179 -42.90 4.96 22.20
N ASP A 180 -43.77 5.06 23.21
CA ASP A 180 -44.22 3.93 24.02
C ASP A 180 -44.94 2.87 23.16
N PHE A 181 -45.77 3.31 22.21
CA PHE A 181 -46.44 2.43 21.25
C PHE A 181 -45.43 1.65 20.41
N VAL A 182 -44.45 2.33 19.80
CA VAL A 182 -43.45 1.69 18.93
C VAL A 182 -42.49 0.82 19.75
N LEU A 183 -42.05 1.25 20.93
CA LEU A 183 -41.20 0.45 21.82
C LEU A 183 -41.91 -0.80 22.33
N THR A 184 -43.20 -0.70 22.67
CA THR A 184 -44.00 -1.88 23.04
C THR A 184 -44.11 -2.85 21.86
N ASN A 185 -44.36 -2.32 20.66
CA ASN A 185 -44.42 -3.15 19.46
C ASN A 185 -43.07 -3.82 19.16
N PHE A 186 -41.98 -3.06 19.27
CA PHE A 186 -40.61 -3.53 19.11
C PHE A 186 -40.26 -4.65 20.10
N ALA A 187 -40.55 -4.46 21.40
CA ALA A 187 -40.30 -5.47 22.43
C ALA A 187 -41.03 -6.78 22.12
N GLU A 188 -42.30 -6.72 21.72
CA GLU A 188 -43.07 -7.90 21.36
C GLU A 188 -42.59 -8.54 20.04
N MET A 189 -42.22 -7.75 19.03
CA MET A 189 -41.64 -8.28 17.79
C MET A 189 -40.29 -8.95 18.05
N ASN A 190 -39.43 -8.37 18.89
CA ASN A 190 -38.16 -8.98 19.28
C ASN A 190 -38.38 -10.32 20.00
N LYS A 191 -39.31 -10.37 20.95
CA LYS A 191 -39.69 -11.63 21.64
C LYS A 191 -40.21 -12.68 20.66
N LEU A 192 -41.07 -12.31 19.71
CA LEU A 192 -41.58 -13.23 18.69
C LEU A 192 -40.45 -13.74 17.80
N TRP A 193 -39.54 -12.87 17.39
CA TRP A 193 -38.40 -13.22 16.55
C TRP A 193 -37.42 -14.17 17.26
N VAL A 194 -37.09 -13.92 18.53
CA VAL A 194 -36.28 -14.85 19.35
C VAL A 194 -37.03 -16.16 19.61
N ARG A 195 -38.36 -16.12 19.72
CA ARG A 195 -39.17 -17.33 19.86
C ARG A 195 -39.09 -18.25 18.64
N ILE A 196 -38.85 -17.72 17.43
CA ILE A 196 -38.62 -18.54 16.22
C ILE A 196 -37.48 -19.53 16.46
N GLN A 197 -36.40 -19.11 17.13
CA GLN A 197 -35.24 -19.98 17.40
C GLN A 197 -35.61 -21.30 18.08
N HIS A 198 -36.60 -21.25 18.96
CA HIS A 198 -37.03 -22.33 19.83
C HIS A 198 -38.25 -23.10 19.29
N GLN A 199 -38.79 -22.70 18.12
CA GLN A 199 -39.95 -23.35 17.52
C GLN A 199 -39.53 -24.55 16.65
N GLY A 200 -40.17 -25.70 16.83
CA GLY A 200 -39.93 -26.90 16.00
C GLY A 200 -38.79 -27.78 16.49
N HIS A 201 -38.33 -28.71 15.64
CA HIS A 201 -37.36 -29.73 16.03
C HIS A 201 -35.92 -29.18 16.05
N SER A 202 -35.03 -29.74 16.90
CA SER A 202 -33.64 -29.26 17.05
C SER A 202 -32.81 -29.39 15.76
N SER A 203 -33.11 -30.38 14.93
CA SER A 203 -32.46 -30.63 13.64
C SER A 203 -32.64 -29.51 12.62
N GLU A 204 -33.69 -28.68 12.76
CA GLU A 204 -34.00 -27.59 11.83
C GLU A 204 -33.38 -26.25 12.27
N ARG A 205 -32.54 -26.22 13.31
CA ARG A 205 -31.96 -25.00 13.87
C ARG A 205 -31.27 -24.13 12.82
N SER A 206 -30.42 -24.70 11.97
CA SER A 206 -29.70 -23.95 10.94
C SER A 206 -30.65 -23.34 9.89
N ARG A 207 -31.75 -24.04 9.53
CA ARG A 207 -32.78 -23.49 8.64
C ARG A 207 -33.46 -22.28 9.29
N ARG A 208 -33.79 -22.38 10.59
CA ARG A 208 -34.41 -21.28 11.34
C ARG A 208 -33.50 -20.08 11.48
N GLU A 209 -32.19 -20.27 11.67
CA GLU A 209 -31.24 -19.17 11.73
C GLU A 209 -31.21 -18.38 10.40
N LYS A 210 -31.24 -19.07 9.24
CA LYS A 210 -31.39 -18.42 7.92
C LYS A 210 -32.73 -17.70 7.76
N GLU A 211 -33.83 -18.37 8.10
CA GLU A 211 -35.18 -17.78 8.06
C GLU A 211 -35.31 -16.55 8.97
N ARG A 212 -34.67 -16.57 10.14
CA ARG A 212 -34.62 -15.43 11.08
C ARG A 212 -33.84 -14.27 10.49
N GLU A 213 -32.75 -14.55 9.78
CA GLU A 213 -31.93 -13.55 9.12
C GLU A 213 -32.70 -12.79 8.03
N GLU A 214 -33.60 -13.47 7.30
CA GLU A 214 -34.49 -12.83 6.33
C GLU A 214 -35.54 -11.93 7.01
N LEU A 215 -36.06 -12.35 8.17
CA LEU A 215 -37.12 -11.65 8.89
C LEU A 215 -36.63 -10.49 9.78
N LYS A 216 -35.31 -10.35 9.98
CA LYS A 216 -34.74 -9.33 10.89
C LYS A 216 -35.17 -7.90 10.55
N ILE A 217 -35.31 -7.61 9.24
CA ILE A 217 -35.73 -6.30 8.71
C ILE A 217 -37.11 -5.88 9.25
N LEU A 218 -38.02 -6.82 9.49
CA LEU A 218 -39.34 -6.52 10.05
C LEU A 218 -39.23 -5.92 11.45
N VAL A 219 -38.31 -6.44 12.26
CA VAL A 219 -38.06 -5.92 13.61
C VAL A 219 -37.37 -4.55 13.52
N GLY A 220 -36.35 -4.43 12.66
CA GLY A 220 -35.60 -3.17 12.47
C GLY A 220 -36.46 -2.02 11.94
N THR A 221 -37.55 -2.31 11.23
CA THR A 221 -38.50 -1.28 10.76
C THR A 221 -39.10 -0.46 11.92
N ASN A 222 -39.21 -1.02 13.13
CA ASN A 222 -39.61 -0.27 14.32
C ASN A 222 -38.59 0.81 14.68
N LEU A 223 -37.30 0.51 14.61
CA LEU A 223 -36.24 1.47 14.91
C LEU A 223 -36.22 2.58 13.86
N VAL A 224 -36.40 2.23 12.58
CA VAL A 224 -36.55 3.22 11.49
C VAL A 224 -37.75 4.12 11.73
N ARG A 225 -38.83 3.57 12.29
CA ARG A 225 -40.00 4.37 12.63
C ARG A 225 -39.73 5.36 13.77
N LEU A 226 -38.93 4.97 14.76
CA LEU A 226 -38.50 5.86 15.85
C LEU A 226 -37.60 6.99 15.35
N SER A 227 -36.70 6.75 14.40
CA SER A 227 -35.83 7.80 13.86
C SER A 227 -36.54 8.80 12.94
N GLN A 228 -37.74 8.44 12.46
CA GLN A 228 -38.58 9.33 11.64
C GLN A 228 -39.44 10.31 12.46
N LEU A 229 -39.42 10.23 13.80
CA LEU A 229 -40.14 11.17 14.66
C LEU A 229 -39.34 12.48 14.76
N GLU A 230 -39.84 13.55 14.14
CA GLU A 230 -39.09 14.82 14.03
C GLU A 230 -38.99 15.54 15.38
N SER A 231 -40.00 15.39 16.24
CA SER A 231 -40.03 16.03 17.56
C SER A 231 -39.26 15.25 18.62
N ALA A 232 -38.66 14.10 18.28
CA ALA A 232 -37.83 13.34 19.20
C ALA A 232 -36.47 14.02 19.38
N SER A 233 -36.38 14.89 20.40
CA SER A 233 -35.13 15.56 20.75
C SER A 233 -34.08 14.58 21.29
N LEU A 234 -32.83 15.02 21.29
CA LEU A 234 -31.70 14.30 21.88
C LEU A 234 -31.96 13.85 23.33
N GLU A 235 -32.60 14.68 24.15
CA GLU A 235 -32.91 14.35 25.55
C GLU A 235 -33.91 13.18 25.64
N VAL A 236 -34.91 13.17 24.77
CA VAL A 236 -35.90 12.09 24.68
C VAL A 236 -35.22 10.79 24.22
N TYR A 237 -34.29 10.89 23.27
CA TYR A 237 -33.49 9.74 22.84
C TYR A 237 -32.66 9.15 23.97
N GLN A 238 -31.92 9.99 24.71
CA GLN A 238 -31.04 9.57 25.81
C GLN A 238 -31.80 8.94 26.97
N ARG A 239 -32.98 9.48 27.32
CA ARG A 239 -33.72 9.06 28.52
C ARG A 239 -34.72 7.95 28.28
N LEU A 240 -35.33 7.88 27.09
CA LEU A 240 -36.45 6.97 26.82
C LEU A 240 -36.12 5.98 25.71
N ILE A 241 -35.77 6.46 24.50
CA ILE A 241 -35.65 5.60 23.32
C ILE A 241 -34.47 4.64 23.46
N LEU A 242 -33.25 5.16 23.67
CA LEU A 242 -32.05 4.33 23.72
C LEU A 242 -32.09 3.34 24.89
N PRO A 243 -32.39 3.73 26.15
CA PRO A 243 -32.52 2.78 27.25
C PRO A 243 -33.58 1.71 26.98
N GLY A 244 -34.74 2.08 26.42
CA GLY A 244 -35.81 1.15 26.08
C GLY A 244 -35.39 0.12 25.03
N ILE A 245 -34.61 0.52 24.03
CA ILE A 245 -34.05 -0.41 23.04
C ILE A 245 -32.98 -1.31 23.67
N LEU A 246 -32.00 -0.71 24.38
CA LEU A 246 -30.87 -1.44 24.97
C LEU A 246 -31.33 -2.47 26.02
N GLU A 247 -32.37 -2.16 26.80
CA GLU A 247 -32.98 -3.12 27.73
C GLU A 247 -33.48 -4.38 27.00
N GLN A 248 -34.14 -4.21 25.85
CA GLN A 248 -34.62 -5.35 25.05
C GLN A 248 -33.45 -6.12 24.41
N VAL A 249 -32.39 -5.43 23.98
CA VAL A 249 -31.20 -6.07 23.41
C VAL A 249 -30.45 -6.90 24.45
N VAL A 250 -30.21 -6.37 25.64
CA VAL A 250 -29.49 -7.10 26.70
C VAL A 250 -30.34 -8.26 27.25
N SER A 251 -31.65 -8.05 27.40
CA SER A 251 -32.56 -9.08 27.95
C SER A 251 -32.87 -10.23 27.00
N CYS A 252 -32.74 -10.04 25.67
CA CYS A 252 -33.14 -11.08 24.72
C CYS A 252 -32.24 -12.33 24.70
N ARG A 253 -30.98 -12.19 25.15
CA ARG A 253 -29.99 -13.27 25.27
C ARG A 253 -29.90 -14.19 24.03
N ASP A 254 -29.96 -13.59 22.85
CA ASP A 254 -29.83 -14.27 21.57
C ASP A 254 -28.82 -13.53 20.68
N ALA A 255 -27.79 -14.25 20.21
CA ALA A 255 -26.67 -13.65 19.50
C ALA A 255 -27.05 -12.96 18.19
N ILE A 256 -27.86 -13.61 17.34
CA ILE A 256 -28.31 -13.06 16.05
C ILE A 256 -29.12 -11.78 16.27
N ALA A 257 -30.00 -11.79 17.27
CA ALA A 257 -30.81 -10.63 17.58
C ALA A 257 -29.98 -9.47 18.11
N GLN A 258 -29.05 -9.74 19.03
CA GLN A 258 -28.17 -8.72 19.59
C GLN A 258 -27.28 -8.09 18.53
N GLU A 259 -26.66 -8.89 17.66
CA GLU A 259 -25.78 -8.41 16.59
C GLU A 259 -26.53 -7.46 15.65
N TYR A 260 -27.65 -7.93 15.08
CA TYR A 260 -28.44 -7.14 14.16
C TYR A 260 -29.02 -5.87 14.79
N LEU A 261 -29.57 -5.95 16.00
CA LEU A 261 -30.21 -4.79 16.63
C LEU A 261 -29.20 -3.71 16.99
N MET A 262 -28.01 -4.08 17.46
CA MET A 262 -26.95 -3.11 17.76
C MET A 262 -26.45 -2.41 16.49
N GLU A 263 -26.22 -3.15 15.40
CA GLU A 263 -25.89 -2.56 14.10
C GLU A 263 -27.01 -1.68 13.55
N CYS A 264 -28.27 -2.08 13.74
CA CYS A 264 -29.43 -1.32 13.30
C CYS A 264 -29.54 0.00 14.07
N ILE A 265 -29.27 0.03 15.38
CA ILE A 265 -29.17 1.29 16.15
C ILE A 265 -28.12 2.21 15.54
N ILE A 266 -26.92 1.67 15.26
CA ILE A 266 -25.84 2.43 14.65
C ILE A 266 -26.30 3.00 13.31
N GLN A 267 -26.92 2.21 12.44
CA GLN A 267 -27.31 2.61 11.07
C GLN A 267 -28.49 3.59 11.01
N VAL A 268 -29.48 3.44 11.89
CA VAL A 268 -30.77 4.11 11.75
C VAL A 268 -30.80 5.50 12.42
N PHE A 269 -30.13 5.66 13.55
CA PHE A 269 -30.11 6.93 14.29
C PHE A 269 -28.99 7.86 13.77
N PRO A 270 -29.16 9.19 13.90
CA PRO A 270 -28.16 10.16 13.45
C PRO A 270 -26.90 10.16 14.33
N ASP A 271 -25.80 10.64 13.76
CA ASP A 271 -24.46 10.64 14.39
C ASP A 271 -24.39 11.49 15.66
N GLU A 272 -25.13 12.60 15.70
CA GLU A 272 -25.22 13.49 16.87
C GLU A 272 -25.73 12.78 18.13
N PHE A 273 -26.66 11.82 17.95
CA PHE A 273 -27.17 11.03 19.06
C PHE A 273 -26.09 10.08 19.57
N HIS A 274 -25.38 9.41 18.65
CA HIS A 274 -24.31 8.49 18.99
C HIS A 274 -23.20 9.16 19.80
N LEU A 275 -22.74 10.37 19.40
CA LEU A 275 -21.67 11.11 20.07
C LEU A 275 -21.89 11.30 21.58
N LEU A 276 -23.13 11.54 22.00
CA LEU A 276 -23.48 11.81 23.40
C LEU A 276 -23.95 10.55 24.15
N THR A 277 -24.14 9.43 23.45
CA THR A 277 -24.58 8.15 24.05
C THR A 277 -23.57 7.03 23.89
N LEU A 278 -22.30 7.33 23.59
CA LEU A 278 -21.24 6.33 23.44
C LEU A 278 -21.07 5.49 24.70
N ASP A 279 -21.03 6.11 25.87
CA ASP A 279 -20.82 5.40 27.14
C ASP A 279 -21.93 4.38 27.43
N PRO A 280 -23.24 4.74 27.43
CA PRO A 280 -24.30 3.76 27.56
C PRO A 280 -24.25 2.65 26.50
N PHE A 281 -24.02 3.01 25.23
CA PHE A 281 -24.01 2.06 24.13
C PHE A 281 -22.86 1.03 24.26
N LEU A 282 -21.63 1.50 24.52
CA LEU A 282 -20.45 0.64 24.66
C LEU A 282 -20.51 -0.21 25.93
N LYS A 283 -21.07 0.30 27.03
CA LYS A 283 -21.34 -0.51 28.23
C LYS A 283 -22.33 -1.64 27.94
N SER A 284 -23.35 -1.39 27.11
CA SER A 284 -24.27 -2.44 26.67
C SER A 284 -23.58 -3.46 25.74
N CYS A 285 -22.63 -3.05 24.88
CA CYS A 285 -21.81 -3.98 24.09
C CYS A 285 -21.07 -5.00 24.97
N ALA A 286 -20.59 -4.57 26.15
CA ALA A 286 -19.91 -5.45 27.10
C ALA A 286 -20.84 -6.52 27.71
N GLN A 287 -22.14 -6.26 27.76
CA GLN A 287 -23.16 -7.15 28.35
C GLN A 287 -23.79 -8.13 27.34
N LEU A 288 -23.42 -8.03 26.06
CA LEU A 288 -23.95 -8.93 25.02
C LEU A 288 -23.49 -10.38 25.26
N GLN A 289 -24.13 -11.35 24.60
CA GLN A 289 -23.78 -12.76 24.67
C GLN A 289 -22.44 -13.04 23.96
N SER A 290 -21.69 -14.05 24.43
CA SER A 290 -20.37 -14.42 23.87
C SER A 290 -20.38 -14.70 22.37
N GLY A 291 -21.47 -15.28 21.83
CA GLY A 291 -21.61 -15.58 20.40
C GLY A 291 -21.83 -14.37 19.48
N VAL A 292 -21.95 -13.15 20.02
CA VAL A 292 -22.11 -11.92 19.23
C VAL A 292 -20.75 -11.42 18.73
N ASN A 293 -20.66 -11.06 17.46
CA ASN A 293 -19.48 -10.42 16.89
C ASN A 293 -19.39 -8.94 17.29
N VAL A 294 -18.92 -8.67 18.51
CA VAL A 294 -18.80 -7.30 19.06
C VAL A 294 -17.79 -6.45 18.27
N LYS A 295 -16.79 -7.08 17.64
CA LYS A 295 -15.81 -6.38 16.80
C LYS A 295 -16.51 -5.60 15.69
N ASN A 296 -17.37 -6.25 14.91
CA ASN A 296 -18.03 -5.62 13.76
C ASN A 296 -18.90 -4.43 14.18
N ILE A 297 -19.60 -4.54 15.31
CA ILE A 297 -20.44 -3.48 15.87
C ILE A 297 -19.59 -2.24 16.19
N ILE A 298 -18.47 -2.42 16.90
CA ILE A 298 -17.61 -1.31 17.30
C ILE A 298 -16.91 -0.68 16.08
N ILE A 299 -16.41 -1.50 15.14
CA ILE A 299 -15.78 -0.99 13.91
C ILE A 299 -16.78 -0.17 13.10
N SER A 300 -18.02 -0.67 12.93
CA SER A 300 -19.09 0.05 12.22
C SER A 300 -19.40 1.41 12.85
N LEU A 301 -19.45 1.48 14.18
CA LEU A 301 -19.63 2.74 14.90
C LEU A 301 -18.45 3.70 14.70
N ILE A 302 -17.21 3.20 14.83
CA ILE A 302 -16.00 4.00 14.64
C ILE A 302 -15.92 4.55 13.21
N ASP A 303 -16.12 3.70 12.20
CA ASP A 303 -16.08 4.10 10.79
C ASP A 303 -17.15 5.14 10.47
N ARG A 304 -18.36 4.96 11.01
CA ARG A 304 -19.44 5.92 10.85
C ARG A 304 -19.09 7.29 11.44
N LEU A 305 -18.55 7.33 12.65
CA LEU A 305 -18.13 8.59 13.28
C LEU A 305 -16.92 9.23 12.58
N ALA A 306 -15.98 8.42 12.09
CA ALA A 306 -14.86 8.91 11.30
C ALA A 306 -15.34 9.55 9.97
N LEU A 307 -16.29 8.92 9.28
CA LEU A 307 -16.93 9.47 8.09
C LEU A 307 -17.72 10.76 8.38
N TYR A 308 -18.41 10.83 9.52
CA TYR A 308 -19.09 12.05 9.96
C TYR A 308 -18.11 13.21 10.11
N ASN A 309 -16.95 12.97 10.74
CA ASN A 309 -15.91 13.99 10.88
C ASN A 309 -15.34 14.44 9.53
N GLN A 310 -15.09 13.51 8.61
CA GLN A 310 -14.59 13.83 7.27
C GLN A 310 -15.60 14.64 6.45
N ARG A 311 -16.90 14.36 6.59
CA ARG A 311 -17.97 15.04 5.84
C ARG A 311 -18.25 16.45 6.35
N ASN A 312 -18.24 16.63 7.66
CA ASN A 312 -18.65 17.89 8.30
C ASN A 312 -17.46 18.74 8.79
N GLY A 313 -16.25 18.19 8.79
CA GLY A 313 -15.04 18.92 9.16
C GLY A 313 -14.78 20.03 8.16
N LYS A 314 -14.63 21.27 8.64
CA LYS A 314 -14.30 22.40 7.76
C LYS A 314 -12.80 22.43 7.56
N VAL A 315 -12.35 22.19 6.32
CA VAL A 315 -10.96 22.42 5.91
C VAL A 315 -10.78 23.92 5.70
N THR A 316 -10.10 24.58 6.64
CA THR A 316 -9.76 26.00 6.50
C THR A 316 -8.26 26.09 6.21
N GLN A 317 -7.90 26.53 5.00
CA GLN A 317 -6.50 26.80 4.68
C GLN A 317 -6.09 28.11 5.36
N THR A 318 -5.16 28.05 6.32
CA THR A 318 -4.50 29.23 6.88
C THR A 318 -3.04 29.25 6.41
N THR A 319 -2.39 30.41 6.52
CA THR A 319 -1.02 30.66 6.00
C THR A 319 0.06 29.81 6.69
N SER A 320 -0.30 29.09 7.76
CA SER A 320 0.57 28.22 8.58
C SER A 320 0.25 26.72 8.48
N GLY A 321 -0.67 26.31 7.62
CA GLY A 321 -1.04 24.90 7.43
C GLY A 321 -2.54 24.70 7.23
N THR A 322 -2.93 23.45 6.95
CA THR A 322 -4.32 23.05 6.80
C THR A 322 -4.92 22.78 8.19
N GLU A 323 -5.68 23.72 8.75
CA GLU A 323 -6.43 23.45 10.00
C GLU A 323 -7.76 22.78 9.64
N ILE A 324 -7.86 21.49 9.96
CA ILE A 324 -9.12 20.74 9.88
C ILE A 324 -9.88 21.02 11.18
N ILE A 325 -10.89 21.89 11.12
CA ILE A 325 -11.80 22.07 12.25
C ILE A 325 -12.66 20.81 12.31
N SER A 326 -12.41 19.94 13.30
CA SER A 326 -13.21 18.74 13.53
C SER A 326 -14.67 19.11 13.73
N ALA A 327 -15.57 18.40 13.06
CA ALA A 327 -17.01 18.59 13.25
C ALA A 327 -17.48 18.12 14.63
N ILE A 328 -16.68 17.27 15.26
CA ILE A 328 -16.93 16.71 16.58
C ILE A 328 -16.60 17.78 17.63
N PRO A 329 -17.51 18.05 18.59
CA PRO A 329 -17.24 18.96 19.69
C PRO A 329 -16.01 18.51 20.49
N ALA A 330 -15.10 19.43 20.79
CA ALA A 330 -13.89 19.15 21.58
C ALA A 330 -14.20 18.63 23.00
N GLU A 331 -15.42 18.87 23.49
CA GLU A 331 -15.94 18.37 24.76
C GLU A 331 -16.09 16.83 24.78
N VAL A 332 -16.27 16.21 23.62
CA VAL A 332 -16.40 14.75 23.49
C VAL A 332 -15.04 14.17 23.12
N GLN A 333 -14.27 13.75 24.14
CA GLN A 333 -12.97 13.08 23.96
C GLN A 333 -13.14 11.65 23.42
N LEU A 334 -13.53 11.52 22.14
CA LEU A 334 -13.86 10.23 21.51
C LEU A 334 -12.78 9.17 21.72
N PHE A 335 -11.52 9.54 21.50
CA PHE A 335 -10.41 8.61 21.61
C PHE A 335 -10.30 8.02 23.02
N GLU A 336 -10.42 8.85 24.05
CA GLU A 336 -10.31 8.40 25.45
C GLU A 336 -11.50 7.51 25.85
N VAL A 337 -12.71 7.87 25.41
CA VAL A 337 -13.92 7.06 25.63
C VAL A 337 -13.77 5.69 24.96
N PHE A 338 -13.46 5.65 23.66
CA PHE A 338 -13.29 4.37 22.96
C PHE A 338 -12.14 3.55 23.52
N SER A 339 -10.99 4.17 23.82
CA SER A 339 -9.83 3.47 24.39
C SER A 339 -10.18 2.82 25.74
N THR A 340 -10.84 3.56 26.64
CA THR A 340 -11.25 3.06 27.95
C THR A 340 -12.32 1.98 27.84
N GLN A 341 -13.35 2.19 27.03
CA GLN A 341 -14.46 1.24 26.89
C GLN A 341 -14.04 -0.02 26.14
N ILE A 342 -13.21 0.06 25.10
CA ILE A 342 -12.66 -1.13 24.42
C ILE A 342 -11.80 -1.94 25.37
N ALA A 343 -10.94 -1.29 26.16
CA ALA A 343 -10.17 -1.98 27.19
C ALA A 343 -11.07 -2.70 28.22
N TYR A 344 -12.17 -2.06 28.63
CA TYR A 344 -13.17 -2.67 29.51
C TYR A 344 -13.89 -3.87 28.87
N ILE A 345 -14.28 -3.78 27.60
CA ILE A 345 -14.91 -4.86 26.84
C ILE A 345 -13.97 -6.07 26.71
N VAL A 346 -12.70 -5.84 26.39
CA VAL A 346 -11.68 -6.89 26.27
C VAL A 346 -11.43 -7.56 27.63
N GLN A 347 -11.45 -6.81 28.73
CA GLN A 347 -11.30 -7.39 30.08
C GLN A 347 -12.49 -8.26 30.51
N LEU A 348 -13.71 -7.86 30.16
CA LEU A 348 -14.91 -8.63 30.49
C LEU A 348 -15.09 -9.88 29.64
N ARG A 349 -14.63 -9.85 28.38
CA ARG A 349 -14.78 -10.96 27.44
C ARG A 349 -13.52 -11.81 27.36
N THR A 350 -13.51 -12.90 28.12
CA THR A 350 -12.41 -13.89 28.10
C THR A 350 -12.31 -14.69 26.79
N ASP A 351 -13.41 -14.77 26.03
CA ASP A 351 -13.51 -15.63 24.85
C ASP A 351 -13.17 -14.90 23.53
N MET A 352 -12.68 -13.66 23.58
CA MET A 352 -12.38 -12.87 22.37
C MET A 352 -11.05 -13.31 21.74
N PRO A 353 -11.02 -13.68 20.45
CA PRO A 353 -9.77 -13.95 19.72
C PRO A 353 -8.82 -12.75 19.71
N LEU A 354 -7.51 -13.03 19.64
CA LEU A 354 -6.48 -11.99 19.59
C LEU A 354 -6.56 -11.15 18.31
N GLU A 355 -6.87 -11.79 17.19
CA GLU A 355 -7.11 -11.13 15.90
C GLU A 355 -8.22 -10.07 16.01
N ASP A 356 -9.27 -10.33 16.77
CA ASP A 356 -10.36 -9.38 16.98
C ASP A 356 -9.93 -8.22 17.86
N THR A 357 -9.15 -8.51 18.90
CA THR A 357 -8.59 -7.47 19.78
C THR A 357 -7.66 -6.54 18.99
N VAL A 358 -6.80 -7.08 18.14
CA VAL A 358 -5.90 -6.27 17.28
C VAL A 358 -6.69 -5.53 16.21
N SER A 359 -7.73 -6.13 15.64
CA SER A 359 -8.62 -5.45 14.68
C SER A 359 -9.28 -4.20 15.28
N LEU A 360 -9.68 -4.26 16.56
CA LEU A 360 -10.18 -3.11 17.30
C LEU A 360 -9.10 -2.04 17.51
N GLN A 361 -7.83 -2.44 17.75
CA GLN A 361 -6.72 -1.48 17.81
C GLN A 361 -6.47 -0.82 16.45
N VAL A 362 -6.60 -1.55 15.33
CA VAL A 362 -6.49 -0.94 14.00
C VAL A 362 -7.59 0.09 13.78
N ALA A 363 -8.83 -0.20 14.20
CA ALA A 363 -9.92 0.76 14.13
C ALA A 363 -9.66 1.99 15.00
N LEU A 364 -9.07 1.84 16.19
CA LEU A 364 -8.64 2.95 17.05
C LEU A 364 -7.54 3.80 16.41
N VAL A 365 -6.55 3.20 15.76
CA VAL A 365 -5.53 3.94 14.99
C VAL A 365 -6.20 4.72 13.86
N SER A 366 -7.10 4.08 13.10
CA SER A 366 -7.83 4.73 12.01
C SER A 366 -8.68 5.89 12.51
N LEU A 367 -9.34 5.74 13.66
CA LEU A 367 -10.09 6.82 14.32
C LEU A 367 -9.16 7.97 14.71
N ALA A 368 -8.05 7.67 15.39
CA ALA A 368 -7.10 8.69 15.84
C ALA A 368 -6.55 9.49 14.65
N GLN A 369 -6.18 8.81 13.57
CA GLN A 369 -5.68 9.42 12.35
C GLN A 369 -6.74 10.28 11.64
N LYS A 370 -7.95 9.74 11.41
CA LYS A 370 -9.02 10.44 10.67
C LYS A 370 -9.67 11.58 11.45
N VAL A 371 -9.63 11.53 12.79
CA VAL A 371 -10.26 12.55 13.64
C VAL A 371 -9.23 13.56 14.16
N TYR A 372 -8.05 13.11 14.58
CA TYR A 372 -7.04 13.91 15.24
C TYR A 372 -5.69 13.85 14.49
N HIS A 373 -5.64 14.40 13.27
CA HIS A 373 -4.48 14.35 12.38
C HIS A 373 -3.19 14.88 13.02
N ASP A 374 -3.28 15.89 13.89
CA ASP A 374 -2.12 16.55 14.50
C ASP A 374 -1.57 15.81 15.73
N ARG A 375 -2.33 14.86 16.30
CA ARG A 375 -2.04 14.24 17.61
C ARG A 375 -1.40 12.87 17.46
N VAL A 376 -0.10 12.88 17.16
CA VAL A 376 0.74 11.66 17.06
C VAL A 376 0.72 10.85 18.37
N ASP A 377 0.60 11.53 19.52
CA ASP A 377 0.53 10.90 20.86
C ASP A 377 -0.58 9.84 20.99
N TYR A 378 -1.73 10.06 20.34
CA TYR A 378 -2.84 9.11 20.41
C TYR A 378 -2.53 7.83 19.65
N VAL A 379 -1.89 7.94 18.49
CA VAL A 379 -1.43 6.77 17.73
C VAL A 379 -0.39 6.00 18.56
N ASP A 380 0.61 6.68 19.13
CA ASP A 380 1.61 6.04 19.98
C ASP A 380 0.99 5.37 21.22
N LYS A 381 -0.08 5.95 21.79
CA LYS A 381 -0.82 5.33 22.90
C LYS A 381 -1.54 4.04 22.50
N VAL A 382 -2.10 3.97 21.29
CA VAL A 382 -2.68 2.72 20.77
C VAL A 382 -1.58 1.68 20.55
N LEU A 383 -0.43 2.08 20.01
CA LEU A 383 0.73 1.19 19.84
C LEU A 383 1.24 0.65 21.18
N GLU A 384 1.37 1.51 22.19
CA GLU A 384 1.72 1.12 23.56
C GLU A 384 0.72 0.09 24.11
N THR A 385 -0.57 0.37 23.97
CA THR A 385 -1.63 -0.53 24.47
C THR A 385 -1.58 -1.87 23.75
N THR A 386 -1.36 -1.87 22.43
CA THR A 386 -1.19 -3.07 21.61
C THR A 386 0.03 -3.88 22.06
N ALA A 387 1.16 -3.20 22.31
CA ALA A 387 2.37 -3.85 22.81
C ALA A 387 2.12 -4.52 24.17
N GLN A 388 1.48 -3.81 25.11
CA GLN A 388 1.11 -4.34 26.42
C GLN A 388 0.14 -5.53 26.34
N ILE A 389 -0.84 -5.51 25.43
CA ILE A 389 -1.76 -6.64 25.20
C ILE A 389 -0.95 -7.87 24.76
N LEU A 390 -0.06 -7.72 23.78
CA LEU A 390 0.79 -8.81 23.29
C LEU A 390 1.72 -9.36 24.39
N ASP A 391 2.28 -8.47 25.23
CA ASP A 391 3.15 -8.88 26.34
C ASP A 391 2.40 -9.68 27.42
N ARG A 392 1.17 -9.29 27.76
CA ARG A 392 0.33 -10.03 28.72
C ARG A 392 0.01 -11.44 28.26
N LEU A 393 -0.01 -11.68 26.95
CA LEU A 393 -0.34 -12.96 26.34
C LEU A 393 0.90 -13.83 26.09
N ASN A 394 2.06 -13.43 26.62
CA ASN A 394 3.35 -14.08 26.42
C ASN A 394 3.77 -14.21 24.94
N MET A 395 3.26 -13.33 24.06
CA MET A 395 3.73 -13.25 22.67
C MET A 395 5.02 -12.42 22.63
N THR A 396 6.12 -13.08 22.96
CA THR A 396 7.46 -12.48 23.02
C THR A 396 8.09 -12.29 21.64
N LYS A 397 9.35 -11.85 21.61
CA LYS A 397 10.15 -11.65 20.39
C LYS A 397 10.05 -12.85 19.43
N TYR A 398 9.84 -12.57 18.14
CA TYR A 398 9.75 -13.56 17.04
C TYR A 398 8.61 -14.59 17.15
N CYS A 399 7.63 -14.37 18.04
CA CYS A 399 6.56 -15.35 18.27
C CYS A 399 5.45 -15.29 17.22
N ILE A 400 5.31 -14.16 16.51
CA ILE A 400 4.23 -13.96 15.54
C ILE A 400 4.65 -14.49 14.17
N SER A 401 4.41 -15.78 13.92
CA SER A 401 4.63 -16.40 12.61
C SER A 401 3.79 -15.75 11.51
N HIS A 402 4.32 -15.70 10.28
CA HIS A 402 3.66 -15.17 9.08
C HIS A 402 2.29 -15.81 8.78
N SER A 403 2.11 -17.09 9.14
CA SER A 403 0.86 -17.83 8.91
C SER A 403 -0.27 -17.48 9.88
N LEU A 404 0.00 -16.74 10.97
CA LEU A 404 -1.01 -16.38 11.93
C LEU A 404 -1.86 -15.20 11.41
N THR A 405 -3.18 -15.30 11.57
CA THR A 405 -4.13 -14.22 11.29
C THR A 405 -3.81 -12.94 12.05
N VAL A 406 -3.29 -13.07 13.27
CA VAL A 406 -2.79 -11.95 14.10
C VAL A 406 -1.68 -11.16 13.39
N ASN A 407 -0.80 -11.83 12.61
CA ASN A 407 0.25 -11.18 11.84
C ASN A 407 -0.33 -10.27 10.75
N GLN A 408 -1.40 -10.71 10.08
CA GLN A 408 -2.07 -9.93 9.03
C GLN A 408 -2.67 -8.64 9.60
N GLU A 409 -3.38 -8.72 10.73
CA GLU A 409 -3.97 -7.54 11.38
C GLU A 409 -2.91 -6.60 11.98
N LEU A 410 -1.86 -7.14 12.61
CA LEU A 410 -0.80 -6.30 13.15
C LEU A 410 0.04 -5.65 12.03
N SER A 411 0.27 -6.36 10.92
CA SER A 411 0.91 -5.79 9.73
C SER A 411 0.05 -4.69 9.12
N ARG A 412 -1.28 -4.89 9.05
CA ARG A 412 -2.23 -3.86 8.61
C ARG A 412 -2.19 -2.64 9.51
N LEU A 413 -2.09 -2.83 10.83
CA LEU A 413 -1.94 -1.75 11.80
C LEU A 413 -0.69 -0.90 11.51
N LEU A 414 0.48 -1.52 11.35
CA LEU A 414 1.72 -0.79 11.10
C LEU A 414 1.74 -0.13 9.71
N ARG A 415 1.22 -0.81 8.67
CA ARG A 415 1.10 -0.24 7.32
C ARG A 415 0.19 1.00 7.32
N LEU A 416 -0.91 0.97 8.05
CA LEU A 416 -1.81 2.12 8.19
C LEU A 416 -1.09 3.34 8.80
N CYS A 417 -0.14 3.13 9.73
CA CYS A 417 0.70 4.21 10.24
C CYS A 417 1.65 4.76 9.15
N VAL A 418 2.25 3.88 8.35
CA VAL A 418 3.16 4.28 7.26
C VAL A 418 2.43 5.08 6.18
N ASP A 419 1.28 4.57 5.71
CA ASP A 419 0.50 5.16 4.62
C ASP A 419 -0.12 6.52 4.98
N PHE A 420 -0.52 6.69 6.25
CA PHE A 420 -1.16 7.92 6.69
C PHE A 420 -0.15 9.07 6.78
N TYR A 421 1.01 8.83 7.40
CA TYR A 421 1.97 9.90 7.63
C TYR A 421 2.83 10.22 6.42
N ASN A 422 3.14 9.24 5.56
CA ASN A 422 4.02 9.36 4.38
C ASN A 422 5.47 9.85 4.65
N ASN A 423 5.72 10.38 5.86
CA ASN A 423 7.01 10.85 6.32
C ASN A 423 7.55 9.92 7.40
N VAL A 424 8.65 9.25 7.11
CA VAL A 424 9.28 8.33 8.08
C VAL A 424 9.78 9.07 9.32
N LEU A 425 10.08 10.36 9.25
CA LEU A 425 10.49 11.14 10.43
C LEU A 425 9.39 11.24 11.49
N THR A 426 8.11 11.28 11.11
CA THR A 426 7.00 11.26 12.08
C THR A 426 6.76 9.84 12.60
N ILE A 427 7.01 8.82 11.79
CA ILE A 427 6.96 7.41 12.24
C ILE A 427 8.05 7.16 13.29
N LEU A 428 9.25 7.74 13.13
CA LEU A 428 10.32 7.65 14.12
C LEU A 428 9.97 8.29 15.48
N GLN A 429 9.02 9.24 15.51
CA GLN A 429 8.55 9.83 16.77
C GLN A 429 7.69 8.84 17.58
N LEU A 430 7.14 7.80 16.94
CA LEU A 430 6.36 6.74 17.59
C LEU A 430 7.30 5.78 18.32
N LYS A 431 7.39 5.93 19.65
CA LYS A 431 8.31 5.17 20.50
C LYS A 431 8.01 3.67 20.50
N PHE A 432 6.74 3.30 20.35
CA PHE A 432 6.31 1.91 20.41
C PHE A 432 6.23 1.22 19.04
N PHE A 433 6.52 1.93 17.94
CA PHE A 433 6.54 1.34 16.60
C PHE A 433 7.67 0.30 16.44
N GLY A 434 8.91 0.67 16.79
CA GLY A 434 10.07 -0.22 16.73
C GLY A 434 9.92 -1.49 17.58
N PRO A 435 9.56 -1.39 18.87
CA PRO A 435 9.31 -2.55 19.72
C PRO A 435 8.23 -3.51 19.20
N LEU A 436 7.19 -3.00 18.53
CA LEU A 436 6.18 -3.85 17.89
C LEU A 436 6.73 -4.57 16.66
N LEU A 437 7.55 -3.88 15.85
CA LEU A 437 8.22 -4.48 14.69
C LEU A 437 9.10 -5.66 15.11
N GLU A 438 9.78 -5.58 16.25
CA GLU A 438 10.62 -6.68 16.78
C GLU A 438 9.85 -7.96 17.18
N LYS A 439 8.53 -7.89 17.39
CA LYS A 439 7.71 -9.06 17.77
C LYS A 439 7.39 -9.98 16.58
N PHE A 440 7.51 -9.48 15.36
CA PHE A 440 7.27 -10.24 14.13
C PHE A 440 8.40 -11.23 13.82
N ASP A 441 8.08 -12.26 13.05
CA ASP A 441 9.07 -13.16 12.45
C ASP A 441 9.91 -12.45 11.36
N TYR A 442 11.04 -13.06 10.99
CA TYR A 442 11.94 -12.53 9.95
C TYR A 442 11.20 -12.18 8.65
N THR A 443 10.32 -13.06 8.17
CA THR A 443 9.61 -12.88 6.89
C THR A 443 8.70 -11.65 6.90
N SER A 444 7.86 -11.47 7.94
CA SER A 444 7.02 -10.28 8.03
C SER A 444 7.82 -9.02 8.32
N ARG A 445 8.89 -9.09 9.13
CA ARG A 445 9.79 -7.93 9.34
C ARG A 445 10.47 -7.49 8.05
N LYS A 446 10.95 -8.43 7.23
CA LYS A 446 11.54 -8.16 5.92
C LYS A 446 10.53 -7.48 4.99
N ALA A 447 9.31 -8.01 4.90
CA ALA A 447 8.26 -7.44 4.06
C ALA A 447 7.83 -6.04 4.52
N LEU A 448 7.68 -5.81 5.83
CA LEU A 448 7.37 -4.48 6.38
C LEU A 448 8.54 -3.50 6.21
N SER A 449 9.78 -3.95 6.38
CA SER A 449 10.98 -3.13 6.13
C SER A 449 11.04 -2.69 4.67
N LEU A 450 10.76 -3.60 3.72
CA LEU A 450 10.72 -3.28 2.29
C LEU A 450 9.62 -2.26 1.98
N TYR A 451 8.45 -2.43 2.59
CA TYR A 451 7.33 -1.49 2.46
C TYR A 451 7.68 -0.09 2.96
N ILE A 452 8.36 0.01 4.11
CA ILE A 452 8.84 1.30 4.65
C ILE A 452 9.83 1.95 3.67
N VAL A 453 10.81 1.19 3.15
CA VAL A 453 11.79 1.74 2.19
C VAL A 453 11.13 2.18 0.88
N MET A 454 10.14 1.43 0.38
CA MET A 454 9.34 1.83 -0.78
C MET A 454 8.59 3.14 -0.53
N ASN A 455 7.90 3.26 0.61
CA ASN A 455 7.19 4.50 0.96
C ASN A 455 8.16 5.70 1.07
N ILE A 456 9.36 5.51 1.63
CA ILE A 456 10.40 6.56 1.67
C ILE A 456 10.79 7.00 0.26
N LEU A 457 10.96 6.04 -0.66
CA LEU A 457 11.38 6.30 -2.05
C LEU A 457 10.27 6.96 -2.86
N GLU A 458 9.02 6.54 -2.69
CA GLU A 458 7.86 7.11 -3.39
C GLU A 458 7.61 8.57 -2.97
N ASN A 459 7.80 8.90 -1.68
CA ASN A 459 7.61 10.24 -1.15
C ASN A 459 8.88 11.10 -1.14
N GLU A 460 10.02 10.56 -1.61
CA GLU A 460 11.35 11.21 -1.61
C GLU A 460 11.76 11.83 -0.26
N THR A 461 11.36 11.20 0.84
CA THR A 461 11.63 11.74 2.19
C THR A 461 13.12 11.71 2.53
N LEU A 462 13.68 12.89 2.80
CA LEU A 462 15.09 13.06 3.17
C LEU A 462 15.32 12.71 4.64
N VAL A 463 16.44 12.04 4.92
CA VAL A 463 16.88 11.72 6.29
C VAL A 463 18.10 12.58 6.67
N PRO A 464 17.90 13.67 7.45
CA PRO A 464 18.90 14.73 7.55
C PRO A 464 19.89 14.60 8.72
N THR A 465 19.73 13.64 9.63
CA THR A 465 20.60 13.50 10.82
C THR A 465 21.08 12.07 11.00
N ALA A 466 22.27 11.90 11.60
CA ALA A 466 22.84 10.59 11.87
C ALA A 466 21.97 9.75 12.83
N GLU A 467 21.29 10.38 13.79
CA GLU A 467 20.38 9.70 14.73
C GLU A 467 19.14 9.14 14.02
N HIS A 468 18.57 9.91 13.08
CA HIS A 468 17.46 9.40 12.26
C HIS A 468 17.94 8.26 11.37
N VAL A 469 19.16 8.33 10.81
CA VAL A 469 19.73 7.23 10.03
C VAL A 469 19.92 5.98 10.86
N ASP A 470 20.51 6.09 12.06
CA ASP A 470 20.66 4.95 12.96
C ASP A 470 19.29 4.31 13.31
N SER A 471 18.27 5.13 13.53
CA SER A 471 16.93 4.64 13.85
C SER A 471 16.25 3.96 12.65
N VAL A 472 16.33 4.56 11.46
CA VAL A 472 15.74 3.98 10.23
C VAL A 472 16.46 2.69 9.85
N LEU A 473 17.79 2.67 9.84
CA LEU A 473 18.57 1.48 9.54
C LEU A 473 18.33 0.38 10.59
N GLY A 474 18.10 0.74 11.86
CA GLY A 474 17.64 -0.18 12.89
C GLY A 474 16.28 -0.81 12.57
N MET A 475 15.30 -0.02 12.11
CA MET A 475 13.98 -0.54 11.71
C MET A 475 14.06 -1.48 10.50
N ILE A 476 14.91 -1.17 9.52
CA ILE A 476 15.09 -2.00 8.31
C ILE A 476 16.18 -3.06 8.46
N GLY A 477 16.54 -3.40 9.71
CA GLY A 477 17.58 -4.38 10.05
C GLY A 477 17.55 -5.69 9.26
N PRO A 478 16.38 -6.34 9.01
CA PRO A 478 16.30 -7.57 8.22
C PRO A 478 16.80 -7.44 6.77
N LEU A 479 16.72 -6.23 6.19
CA LEU A 479 17.24 -5.96 4.84
C LEU A 479 18.74 -5.70 4.83
N ILE A 480 19.31 -5.29 5.97
CA ILE A 480 20.70 -4.83 6.08
C ILE A 480 21.62 -5.93 6.58
N SER A 481 21.22 -6.70 7.60
CA SER A 481 22.08 -7.71 8.24
C SER A 481 21.35 -9.04 8.39
N ASP A 482 22.13 -10.13 8.33
CA ASP A 482 21.62 -11.46 8.66
C ASP A 482 21.14 -11.47 10.12
N GLN A 483 19.95 -12.04 10.33
CA GLN A 483 19.32 -12.13 11.66
C GLN A 483 19.43 -13.56 12.19
N GLU A 484 19.46 -13.72 13.51
CA GLU A 484 19.57 -15.04 14.15
C GLU A 484 18.37 -15.95 13.87
N ASP A 485 17.18 -15.37 13.63
CA ASP A 485 15.93 -16.08 13.33
C ASP A 485 15.69 -16.30 11.83
N GLN A 486 16.66 -15.97 10.98
CA GLN A 486 16.53 -16.09 9.52
C GLN A 486 16.47 -17.58 9.11
N PRO A 487 15.42 -18.02 8.38
CA PRO A 487 15.34 -19.39 7.90
C PRO A 487 16.48 -19.67 6.90
N PRO A 488 17.07 -20.90 6.91
CA PRO A 488 18.20 -21.27 6.03
C PRO A 488 17.78 -21.50 4.57
N GLU A 489 16.69 -20.88 4.13
CA GLU A 489 16.09 -21.08 2.82
C GLU A 489 16.95 -20.46 1.71
N LYS A 490 16.97 -21.11 0.54
CA LYS A 490 17.67 -20.58 -0.63
C LYS A 490 16.89 -19.36 -1.13
N ILE A 491 17.42 -18.18 -0.87
CA ILE A 491 16.88 -16.92 -1.38
C ILE A 491 17.07 -16.92 -2.90
N ASP A 492 16.03 -16.53 -3.64
CA ASP A 492 16.13 -16.31 -5.08
C ASP A 492 17.13 -15.18 -5.35
N PRO A 493 18.20 -15.41 -6.14
CA PRO A 493 19.17 -14.38 -6.47
C PRO A 493 18.58 -13.14 -7.15
N GLU A 494 17.50 -13.28 -7.92
CA GLU A 494 16.87 -12.17 -8.64
C GLU A 494 16.07 -11.29 -7.68
N ASP A 495 15.16 -11.88 -6.90
CA ASP A 495 14.39 -11.15 -5.88
C ASP A 495 15.31 -10.44 -4.87
N PHE A 496 16.37 -11.12 -4.43
CA PHE A 496 17.36 -10.51 -3.53
C PHE A 496 18.09 -9.33 -4.18
N ALA A 497 18.40 -9.42 -5.47
CA ALA A 497 19.04 -8.34 -6.20
C ALA A 497 18.12 -7.11 -6.30
N GLU A 498 16.83 -7.31 -6.56
CA GLU A 498 15.85 -6.23 -6.61
C GLU A 498 15.69 -5.54 -5.24
N GLU A 499 15.51 -6.33 -4.17
CA GLU A 499 15.42 -5.83 -2.80
C GLU A 499 16.65 -5.03 -2.39
N GLN A 500 17.85 -5.53 -2.68
CA GLN A 500 19.09 -4.82 -2.36
C GLN A 500 19.32 -3.62 -3.27
N GLY A 501 18.85 -3.66 -4.51
CA GLY A 501 18.84 -2.50 -5.41
C GLY A 501 17.98 -1.36 -4.87
N ILE A 502 16.84 -1.70 -4.25
CA ILE A 502 15.96 -0.75 -3.55
C ILE A 502 16.69 -0.10 -2.37
N VAL A 503 17.37 -0.89 -1.53
CA VAL A 503 18.19 -0.35 -0.43
C VAL A 503 19.33 0.53 -0.97
N GLY A 504 19.95 0.15 -2.09
CA GLY A 504 20.96 0.97 -2.77
C GLY A 504 20.43 2.34 -3.21
N ARG A 505 19.18 2.39 -3.73
CA ARG A 505 18.51 3.67 -4.06
C ARG A 505 18.24 4.51 -2.82
N PHE A 506 17.83 3.89 -1.71
CA PHE A 506 17.56 4.58 -0.45
C PHE A 506 18.80 5.33 0.10
N VAL A 507 20.02 4.83 -0.15
CA VAL A 507 21.26 5.53 0.24
C VAL A 507 21.31 6.99 -0.27
N HIS A 508 20.72 7.27 -1.45
CA HIS A 508 20.70 8.62 -2.01
C HIS A 508 19.78 9.61 -1.28
N LEU A 509 18.83 9.11 -0.48
CA LEU A 509 17.93 9.94 0.33
C LEU A 509 18.51 10.26 1.72
N LEU A 510 19.66 9.67 2.07
CA LEU A 510 20.44 9.99 3.26
C LEU A 510 21.24 11.29 3.02
N ARG A 511 20.53 12.43 3.06
CA ARG A 511 21.09 13.73 2.70
C ARG A 511 20.81 14.79 3.75
N SER A 512 21.88 15.51 4.12
CA SER A 512 21.86 16.76 4.87
C SER A 512 22.44 17.88 4.01
N ASP A 513 22.00 19.11 4.28
CA ASP A 513 22.55 20.33 3.66
C ASP A 513 23.91 20.69 4.25
N ASP A 514 24.14 20.35 5.52
CA ASP A 514 25.40 20.56 6.20
C ASP A 514 26.43 19.46 5.85
N PRO A 515 27.59 19.80 5.26
CA PRO A 515 28.61 18.82 4.86
C PRO A 515 29.18 18.00 6.02
N ASP A 516 29.30 18.56 7.21
CA ASP A 516 29.84 17.84 8.39
C ASP A 516 28.82 16.81 8.91
N THR A 517 27.55 17.18 8.94
CA THR A 517 26.44 16.28 9.27
C THR A 517 26.29 15.19 8.21
N GLN A 518 26.47 15.52 6.92
CA GLN A 518 26.49 14.52 5.85
C GLN A 518 27.59 13.47 6.06
N TYR A 519 28.79 13.88 6.49
CA TYR A 519 29.86 12.92 6.80
C TYR A 519 29.50 11.98 7.97
N LYS A 520 28.84 12.52 9.02
CA LYS A 520 28.34 11.71 10.14
C LYS A 520 27.28 10.71 9.69
N ILE A 521 26.36 11.12 8.82
CA ILE A 521 25.35 10.24 8.21
C ILE A 521 26.01 9.09 7.44
N LEU A 522 26.97 9.39 6.57
CA LEU A 522 27.66 8.36 5.78
C LEU A 522 28.45 7.39 6.68
N THR A 523 29.03 7.90 7.77
CA THR A 523 29.74 7.08 8.75
C THR A 523 28.80 6.15 9.52
N ALA A 524 27.64 6.65 9.96
CA ALA A 524 26.59 5.85 10.59
C ALA A 524 26.06 4.77 9.63
N ALA A 525 25.74 5.15 8.39
CA ALA A 525 25.30 4.23 7.35
C ALA A 525 26.35 3.13 7.07
N ARG A 526 27.64 3.50 7.00
CA ARG A 526 28.73 2.53 6.79
C ARG A 526 28.80 1.46 7.88
N LYS A 527 28.56 1.85 9.13
CA LYS A 527 28.59 0.96 10.29
C LYS A 527 27.53 -0.13 10.15
N HIS A 528 26.30 0.23 9.79
CA HIS A 528 25.20 -0.74 9.59
C HIS A 528 25.40 -1.59 8.34
N PHE A 529 25.68 -0.97 7.18
CA PHE A 529 25.87 -1.72 5.93
C PHE A 529 27.11 -2.62 5.94
N GLY A 530 28.09 -2.34 6.80
CA GLY A 530 29.24 -3.21 7.02
C GLY A 530 28.91 -4.54 7.69
N LEU A 531 27.78 -4.64 8.40
CA LEU A 531 27.32 -5.87 9.06
C LEU A 531 26.56 -6.81 8.12
N GLY A 532 26.30 -6.40 6.87
CA GLY A 532 25.39 -7.09 5.96
C GLY A 532 25.91 -8.36 5.27
N GLY A 533 27.14 -8.77 5.57
CA GLY A 533 27.79 -9.91 4.94
C GLY A 533 28.14 -9.66 3.47
N GLN A 534 28.79 -10.64 2.83
CA GLN A 534 29.35 -10.49 1.48
C GLN A 534 28.27 -10.26 0.40
N GLN A 535 27.09 -10.87 0.54
CA GLN A 535 26.04 -10.81 -0.48
C GLN A 535 25.35 -9.44 -0.58
N ARG A 536 25.10 -8.75 0.54
CA ARG A 536 24.43 -7.43 0.56
C ARG A 536 25.38 -6.29 0.26
N ILE A 537 26.60 -6.39 0.77
CA ILE A 537 27.66 -5.38 0.64
C ILE A 537 27.91 -5.00 -0.83
N ARG A 538 27.75 -5.95 -1.77
CA ARG A 538 27.92 -5.72 -3.22
C ARG A 538 27.02 -4.63 -3.79
N TYR A 539 25.84 -4.43 -3.21
CA TYR A 539 24.83 -3.49 -3.71
C TYR A 539 24.83 -2.17 -2.95
N VAL A 540 25.06 -2.21 -1.63
CA VAL A 540 24.80 -1.06 -0.76
C VAL A 540 26.04 -0.18 -0.54
N LEU A 541 27.25 -0.77 -0.56
CA LEU A 541 28.48 0.01 -0.38
C LEU A 541 28.87 0.88 -1.59
N PRO A 542 28.67 0.46 -2.86
CA PRO A 542 29.03 1.31 -3.99
C PRO A 542 28.28 2.66 -4.00
N PRO A 543 26.94 2.73 -3.82
CA PRO A 543 26.23 4.01 -3.67
C PRO A 543 26.77 4.88 -2.54
N LEU A 544 27.16 4.27 -1.41
CA LEU A 544 27.75 4.99 -0.27
C LEU A 544 29.12 5.60 -0.62
N VAL A 545 29.96 4.88 -1.37
CA VAL A 545 31.26 5.39 -1.86
C VAL A 545 31.04 6.56 -2.84
N PHE A 546 30.07 6.45 -3.75
CA PHE A 546 29.75 7.56 -4.66
C PHE A 546 29.21 8.79 -3.91
N ALA A 547 28.35 8.59 -2.90
CA ALA A 547 27.87 9.68 -2.05
C ALA A 547 29.02 10.36 -1.29
N ALA A 548 30.01 9.58 -0.81
CA ALA A 548 31.22 10.11 -0.19
C ALA A 548 32.11 10.88 -1.18
N TYR A 549 32.26 10.42 -2.42
CA TYR A 549 32.97 11.19 -3.46
C TYR A 549 32.26 12.51 -3.79
N GLN A 550 30.94 12.52 -3.89
CA GLN A 550 30.16 13.76 -4.06
C GLN A 550 30.38 14.73 -2.89
N LEU A 551 30.45 14.22 -1.66
CA LEU A 551 30.77 15.03 -0.49
C LEU A 551 32.18 15.63 -0.58
N ALA A 552 33.17 14.88 -1.06
CA ALA A 552 34.52 15.39 -1.28
C ALA A 552 34.56 16.54 -2.29
N TYR A 553 33.78 16.46 -3.39
CA TYR A 553 33.62 17.58 -4.32
C TYR A 553 32.95 18.80 -3.69
N LYS A 554 31.94 18.61 -2.82
CA LYS A 554 31.30 19.71 -2.09
C LYS A 554 32.29 20.44 -1.18
N TYR A 555 33.13 19.71 -0.45
CA TYR A 555 34.18 20.33 0.37
C TYR A 555 35.18 21.13 -0.45
N LYS A 556 35.53 20.65 -1.66
CA LYS A 556 36.35 21.44 -2.58
C LYS A 556 35.66 22.74 -3.01
N ALA A 557 34.36 22.69 -3.32
CA ALA A 557 33.61 23.88 -3.72
C ALA A 557 33.56 24.94 -2.60
N ILE A 558 33.58 24.49 -1.34
CA ILE A 558 33.52 25.33 -0.14
C ILE A 558 34.94 25.63 0.41
N ALA A 559 35.99 25.35 -0.34
CA ALA A 559 37.38 25.52 0.10
C ALA A 559 37.75 26.96 0.53
N GLY A 560 37.00 27.97 0.06
CA GLY A 560 37.18 29.36 0.47
C GLY A 560 36.57 29.71 1.83
N GLU A 561 35.67 28.89 2.37
CA GLU A 561 34.94 29.15 3.62
C GLU A 561 35.44 28.29 4.79
N ASP A 562 35.92 27.06 4.51
CA ASP A 562 36.40 26.12 5.53
C ASP A 562 37.92 25.92 5.44
N GLU A 563 38.68 26.47 6.39
CA GLU A 563 40.14 26.31 6.45
C GLU A 563 40.60 24.84 6.63
N MET A 564 39.73 23.95 7.12
CA MET A 564 40.03 22.54 7.34
C MET A 564 39.54 21.61 6.22
N TRP A 565 39.07 22.16 5.09
CA TRP A 565 38.55 21.37 3.95
C TRP A 565 39.53 20.27 3.50
N ASP A 566 40.83 20.58 3.47
CA ASP A 566 41.92 19.68 3.08
C ASP A 566 41.99 18.41 3.94
N LYS A 567 41.99 18.58 5.27
CA LYS A 567 41.98 17.46 6.24
C LYS A 567 40.68 16.68 6.19
N LYS A 568 39.54 17.34 5.94
CA LYS A 568 38.23 16.69 5.83
C LYS A 568 38.16 15.84 4.56
N CYS A 569 38.61 16.35 3.42
CA CYS A 569 38.73 15.59 2.17
C CYS A 569 39.61 14.35 2.34
N GLN A 570 40.77 14.49 3.00
CA GLN A 570 41.65 13.35 3.28
C GLN A 570 40.94 12.26 4.10
N LYS A 571 40.18 12.64 5.14
CA LYS A 571 39.40 11.69 5.96
C LYS A 571 38.30 11.00 5.15
N ILE A 572 37.59 11.73 4.30
CA ILE A 572 36.54 11.17 3.42
C ILE A 572 37.13 10.14 2.45
N LEU A 573 38.30 10.43 1.89
CA LEU A 573 38.96 9.53 0.96
C LEU A 573 39.53 8.29 1.66
N GLN A 574 40.05 8.43 2.89
CA GLN A 574 40.40 7.28 3.73
C GLN A 574 39.17 6.42 4.08
N PHE A 575 38.02 7.06 4.32
CA PHE A 575 36.74 6.37 4.48
C PHE A 575 36.34 5.61 3.21
N CYS A 576 36.47 6.20 2.02
CA CYS A 576 36.24 5.51 0.75
C CYS A 576 37.21 4.33 0.58
N HIS A 577 38.50 4.54 0.82
CA HIS A 577 39.52 3.50 0.72
C HIS A 577 39.21 2.30 1.62
N SER A 578 38.93 2.53 2.90
CA SER A 578 38.57 1.45 3.84
C SER A 578 37.26 0.75 3.46
N THR A 579 36.31 1.47 2.85
CA THR A 579 35.07 0.90 2.36
C THR A 579 35.29 0.00 1.14
N ILE A 580 36.11 0.44 0.18
CA ILE A 580 36.46 -0.35 -1.01
C ILE A 580 37.32 -1.56 -0.64
N ALA A 581 38.22 -1.44 0.35
CA ALA A 581 39.01 -2.56 0.84
C ALA A 581 38.15 -3.71 1.41
N VAL A 582 36.99 -3.40 2.00
CA VAL A 582 36.03 -4.43 2.43
C VAL A 582 35.34 -5.11 1.24
N LEU A 583 35.02 -4.36 0.18
CA LEU A 583 34.49 -4.92 -1.07
C LEU A 583 35.50 -5.85 -1.75
N ALA A 584 36.76 -5.44 -1.80
CA ALA A 584 37.85 -6.24 -2.36
C ALA A 584 37.99 -7.60 -1.67
N LYS A 585 37.90 -7.63 -0.33
CA LYS A 585 37.93 -8.88 0.47
C LYS A 585 36.68 -9.75 0.33
N SER A 586 35.64 -9.26 -0.32
CA SER A 586 34.34 -9.94 -0.45
C SER A 586 34.16 -10.57 -1.84
N GLU A 587 35.25 -11.02 -2.47
CA GLU A 587 35.27 -11.70 -3.78
C GLU A 587 34.71 -10.86 -4.95
N LEU A 588 34.80 -9.52 -4.87
CA LEU A 588 34.36 -8.59 -5.92
C LEU A 588 35.50 -7.71 -6.45
N PRO A 589 36.57 -8.31 -7.02
CA PRO A 589 37.78 -7.58 -7.40
C PRO A 589 37.54 -6.59 -8.55
N GLU A 590 36.70 -6.93 -9.53
CA GLU A 590 36.40 -6.03 -10.65
C GLU A 590 35.69 -4.74 -10.23
N LEU A 591 34.71 -4.86 -9.31
CA LEU A 591 33.97 -3.72 -8.80
C LEU A 591 34.87 -2.84 -7.93
N ALA A 592 35.65 -3.45 -7.04
CA ALA A 592 36.61 -2.75 -6.20
C ALA A 592 37.65 -1.99 -7.05
N LEU A 593 38.19 -2.63 -8.10
CA LEU A 593 39.10 -2.00 -9.04
C LEU A 593 38.49 -0.75 -9.68
N ARG A 594 37.26 -0.85 -10.20
CA ARG A 594 36.56 0.31 -10.79
C ARG A 594 36.36 1.44 -9.78
N LEU A 595 36.02 1.12 -8.53
CA LEU A 595 35.84 2.12 -7.46
C LEU A 595 37.16 2.77 -7.04
N TYR A 596 38.27 2.04 -7.03
CA TYR A 596 39.61 2.59 -6.80
C TYR A 596 40.03 3.52 -7.94
N LEU A 597 39.81 3.12 -9.20
CA LEU A 597 40.11 3.98 -10.36
C LEU A 597 39.27 5.27 -10.34
N GLN A 598 37.97 5.17 -10.04
CA GLN A 598 37.13 6.35 -9.90
C GLN A 598 37.57 7.24 -8.72
N GLY A 599 38.03 6.63 -7.63
CA GLY A 599 38.63 7.34 -6.50
C GLY A 599 39.89 8.10 -6.89
N ALA A 600 40.79 7.46 -7.65
CA ALA A 600 41.99 8.09 -8.15
C ALA A 600 41.68 9.31 -9.05
N LEU A 601 40.68 9.19 -9.94
CA LEU A 601 40.20 10.32 -10.75
C LEU A 601 39.64 11.45 -9.87
N CYS A 602 38.82 11.11 -8.87
CA CYS A 602 38.25 12.07 -7.93
C CYS A 602 39.35 12.83 -7.16
N ILE A 603 40.35 12.11 -6.66
CA ILE A 603 41.50 12.69 -5.95
C ILE A 603 42.29 13.62 -6.88
N GLY A 604 42.56 13.17 -8.11
CA GLY A 604 43.29 13.94 -9.11
C GLY A 604 42.57 15.23 -9.50
N GLN A 605 41.23 15.22 -9.50
CA GLN A 605 40.44 16.43 -9.71
C GLN A 605 40.41 17.33 -8.48
N ILE A 606 40.35 16.79 -7.26
CA ILE A 606 40.22 17.62 -6.04
C ILE A 606 41.49 18.40 -5.74
N ALA A 607 42.66 17.79 -5.93
CA ALA A 607 43.97 18.41 -5.77
C ALA A 607 44.20 19.08 -4.39
N TYR A 608 44.00 18.31 -3.31
CA TYR A 608 44.28 18.70 -1.91
C TYR A 608 45.74 18.35 -1.51
N THR A 609 46.32 18.86 -0.43
CA THR A 609 47.80 18.90 -0.23
C THR A 609 48.54 17.56 -0.40
N ASN A 610 47.94 16.45 0.02
CA ASN A 610 48.49 15.09 -0.11
C ASN A 610 47.79 14.25 -1.20
N HIS A 611 47.21 14.88 -2.22
CA HIS A 611 46.45 14.19 -3.26
C HIS A 611 47.30 13.16 -4.02
N GLU A 612 48.57 13.45 -4.26
CA GLU A 612 49.43 12.63 -5.12
C GLU A 612 49.71 11.26 -4.49
N THR A 613 50.10 11.25 -3.22
CA THR A 613 50.44 10.02 -2.50
C THR A 613 49.22 9.13 -2.33
N VAL A 614 48.06 9.71 -2.02
CA VAL A 614 46.81 8.95 -1.87
C VAL A 614 46.28 8.46 -3.22
N ALA A 615 46.38 9.25 -4.29
CA ALA A 615 46.05 8.80 -5.63
C ALA A 615 46.94 7.64 -6.08
N TYR A 616 48.23 7.70 -5.76
CA TYR A 616 49.18 6.64 -6.06
C TYR A 616 48.86 5.35 -5.32
N ASP A 617 48.47 5.45 -4.04
CA ASP A 617 48.02 4.30 -3.25
C ASP A 617 46.77 3.65 -3.86
N PHE A 618 45.75 4.44 -4.22
CA PHE A 618 44.54 3.93 -4.91
C PHE A 618 44.87 3.20 -6.22
N MET A 619 45.77 3.77 -7.04
CA MET A 619 46.24 3.13 -8.28
C MET A 619 47.02 1.85 -7.99
N THR A 620 47.87 1.84 -6.97
CA THR A 620 48.65 0.66 -6.58
C THR A 620 47.73 -0.46 -6.12
N GLN A 621 46.72 -0.18 -5.29
CA GLN A 621 45.72 -1.16 -4.88
C GLN A 621 44.93 -1.71 -6.09
N ALA A 622 44.58 -0.85 -7.06
CA ALA A 622 43.93 -1.30 -8.29
C ALA A 622 44.82 -2.23 -9.12
N PHE A 623 46.13 -1.96 -9.20
CA PHE A 623 47.10 -2.85 -9.83
C PHE A 623 47.25 -4.18 -9.08
N SER A 624 47.34 -4.16 -7.76
CA SER A 624 47.39 -5.39 -6.95
C SER A 624 46.17 -6.26 -7.18
N LEU A 625 44.96 -5.70 -7.20
CA LEU A 625 43.74 -6.46 -7.53
C LEU A 625 43.76 -7.03 -8.95
N TYR A 626 44.29 -6.27 -9.92
CA TYR A 626 44.46 -6.76 -11.28
C TYR A 626 45.43 -7.94 -11.37
N GLU A 627 46.56 -7.89 -10.65
CA GLU A 627 47.59 -8.93 -10.71
C GLU A 627 47.21 -10.19 -9.91
N ASP A 628 46.59 -10.03 -8.74
CA ASP A 628 46.37 -11.11 -7.78
C ASP A 628 44.99 -11.80 -7.95
N GLU A 629 43.92 -11.05 -8.23
CA GLU A 629 42.54 -11.55 -8.13
C GLU A 629 41.83 -11.71 -9.49
N ILE A 630 42.15 -10.87 -10.49
CA ILE A 630 41.51 -10.92 -11.81
C ILE A 630 42.23 -11.92 -12.72
N SER A 631 41.66 -13.12 -12.86
CA SER A 631 42.23 -14.21 -13.66
C SER A 631 41.63 -14.37 -15.06
N ASP A 632 40.38 -13.95 -15.29
CA ASP A 632 39.75 -14.09 -16.61
C ASP A 632 40.38 -13.17 -17.65
N SER A 633 40.74 -13.73 -18.81
CA SER A 633 41.46 -13.01 -19.86
C SER A 633 40.68 -11.83 -20.46
N LYS A 634 39.34 -11.89 -20.53
CA LYS A 634 38.54 -10.78 -21.04
C LYS A 634 38.44 -9.68 -19.98
N SER A 635 38.21 -10.07 -18.72
CA SER A 635 38.20 -9.14 -17.59
C SER A 635 39.56 -8.46 -17.38
N GLN A 636 40.68 -9.17 -17.54
CA GLN A 636 42.02 -8.59 -17.51
C GLN A 636 42.22 -7.52 -18.59
N PHE A 637 41.83 -7.82 -19.84
CA PHE A 637 41.91 -6.84 -20.93
C PHE A 637 41.04 -5.60 -20.68
N ALA A 638 39.82 -5.79 -20.18
CA ALA A 638 38.94 -4.68 -19.81
C ALA A 638 39.52 -3.84 -18.65
N ALA A 639 40.02 -4.50 -17.61
CA ALA A 639 40.62 -3.85 -16.45
C ALA A 639 41.87 -3.04 -16.83
N ILE A 640 42.81 -3.61 -17.60
CA ILE A 640 44.01 -2.86 -18.02
C ILE A 640 43.66 -1.68 -18.92
N THR A 641 42.66 -1.83 -19.80
CA THR A 641 42.19 -0.72 -20.65
C THR A 641 41.62 0.43 -19.80
N LEU A 642 40.87 0.11 -18.74
CA LEU A 642 40.36 1.10 -17.78
C LEU A 642 41.49 1.75 -16.97
N ILE A 643 42.48 0.98 -16.51
CA ILE A 643 43.66 1.49 -15.80
C ILE A 643 44.41 2.48 -16.69
N VAL A 644 44.71 2.10 -17.94
CA VAL A 644 45.40 2.95 -18.91
C VAL A 644 44.62 4.24 -19.14
N SER A 645 43.31 4.14 -19.39
CA SER A 645 42.44 5.31 -19.59
C SER A 645 42.41 6.23 -18.37
N THR A 646 42.46 5.65 -17.16
CA THR A 646 42.48 6.40 -15.90
C THR A 646 43.79 7.17 -15.76
N VAL A 647 44.94 6.50 -15.96
CA VAL A 647 46.26 7.13 -15.89
C VAL A 647 46.40 8.23 -16.94
N GLU A 648 45.83 8.05 -18.14
CA GLU A 648 45.85 9.07 -19.19
C GLU A 648 45.14 10.38 -18.77
N GLN A 649 44.00 10.26 -18.08
CA GLN A 649 43.21 11.43 -17.65
C GLN A 649 43.79 12.14 -16.43
N MET A 650 44.59 11.45 -15.62
CA MET A 650 45.18 11.99 -14.40
C MET A 650 46.33 12.96 -14.72
N ALA A 651 46.28 14.14 -14.10
CA ALA A 651 47.31 15.18 -14.21
C ALA A 651 48.04 15.45 -12.88
N CYS A 652 47.73 14.67 -11.84
CA CYS A 652 48.12 14.96 -10.47
C CYS A 652 49.45 14.33 -10.03
N PHE A 653 50.08 13.51 -10.87
CA PHE A 653 51.34 12.84 -10.57
C PHE A 653 52.54 13.64 -11.04
N SER A 654 53.57 13.73 -10.20
CA SER A 654 54.91 14.15 -10.58
C SER A 654 55.60 13.07 -11.44
N ASP A 655 56.70 13.45 -12.06
CA ASP A 655 57.46 12.55 -12.95
C ASP A 655 57.92 11.27 -12.25
N GLU A 656 58.27 11.38 -10.97
CA GLU A 656 58.73 10.26 -10.13
C GLU A 656 57.66 9.17 -9.98
N ASN A 657 56.38 9.55 -9.95
CA ASN A 657 55.25 8.62 -9.75
C ASN A 657 54.54 8.28 -11.08
N ALA A 658 54.52 9.20 -12.04
CA ALA A 658 53.86 9.00 -13.33
C ALA A 658 54.60 7.98 -14.20
N GLU A 659 55.94 8.03 -14.25
CA GLU A 659 56.73 7.13 -15.08
C GLU A 659 56.63 5.64 -14.66
N PRO A 660 56.72 5.29 -13.36
CA PRO A 660 56.48 3.92 -12.90
C PRO A 660 55.08 3.41 -13.27
N LEU A 661 54.03 4.21 -13.10
CA LEU A 661 52.66 3.81 -13.45
C LEU A 661 52.50 3.53 -14.94
N ARG A 662 53.04 4.39 -15.81
CA ARG A 662 53.03 4.19 -17.27
C ARG A 662 53.79 2.94 -17.68
N THR A 663 54.96 2.72 -17.08
CA THR A 663 55.79 1.54 -17.33
C THR A 663 55.09 0.27 -16.87
N ASN A 664 54.47 0.29 -15.69
CA ASN A 664 53.67 -0.82 -15.17
C ASN A 664 52.45 -1.13 -16.05
N CYS A 665 51.75 -0.12 -16.57
CA CYS A 665 50.69 -0.32 -17.57
C CYS A 665 51.22 -1.07 -18.81
N ALA A 666 52.34 -0.61 -19.38
CA ALA A 666 52.94 -1.21 -20.57
C ALA A 666 53.44 -2.64 -20.31
N LEU A 667 53.98 -2.91 -19.10
CA LEU A 667 54.39 -4.24 -18.66
C LEU A 667 53.17 -5.15 -18.53
N ALA A 668 52.14 -4.73 -17.80
CA ALA A 668 50.88 -5.48 -17.60
C ALA A 668 50.19 -5.79 -18.93
N ALA A 669 50.05 -4.81 -19.83
CA ALA A 669 49.53 -5.00 -21.18
C ALA A 669 50.33 -6.04 -21.98
N SER A 670 51.66 -6.06 -21.80
CA SER A 670 52.53 -7.05 -22.45
C SER A 670 52.59 -8.41 -21.77
N LYS A 671 51.97 -8.60 -20.60
CA LYS A 671 51.86 -9.91 -19.93
C LYS A 671 50.55 -10.63 -20.25
N LEU A 672 49.61 -9.99 -20.98
CA LEU A 672 48.36 -10.64 -21.40
C LEU A 672 48.62 -11.91 -22.22
N LEU A 673 47.82 -12.95 -21.96
CA LEU A 673 47.99 -14.28 -22.56
C LEU A 673 47.58 -14.32 -24.04
N LYS A 674 46.45 -13.70 -24.40
CA LYS A 674 45.94 -13.70 -25.77
C LYS A 674 46.66 -12.64 -26.61
N LYS A 675 47.29 -13.07 -27.71
CA LYS A 675 48.04 -12.19 -28.62
C LYS A 675 47.24 -11.01 -29.19
N PRO A 676 45.97 -11.17 -29.60
CA PRO A 676 45.17 -10.05 -30.10
C PRO A 676 44.93 -9.00 -29.02
N ASP A 677 44.54 -9.42 -27.82
CA ASP A 677 44.28 -8.54 -26.67
C ASP A 677 45.58 -7.87 -26.19
N GLN A 678 46.69 -8.63 -26.17
CA GLN A 678 48.04 -8.12 -25.89
C GLN A 678 48.44 -7.02 -26.88
N CYS A 679 48.19 -7.23 -28.18
CA CYS A 679 48.47 -6.24 -29.21
C CYS A 679 47.65 -4.96 -28.98
N ARG A 680 46.33 -5.09 -28.85
CA ARG A 680 45.42 -3.96 -28.62
C ARG A 680 45.73 -3.19 -27.33
N ALA A 681 46.05 -3.89 -26.23
CA ALA A 681 46.40 -3.26 -24.96
C ALA A 681 47.72 -2.48 -25.06
N VAL A 682 48.74 -3.01 -25.73
CA VAL A 682 50.03 -2.33 -25.93
C VAL A 682 49.88 -1.10 -26.83
N VAL A 683 49.01 -1.16 -27.86
CA VAL A 683 48.68 0.00 -28.69
C VAL A 683 47.96 1.07 -27.87
N THR A 684 47.03 0.66 -27.01
CA THR A 684 46.33 1.59 -26.10
C THR A 684 47.32 2.26 -25.16
N CYS A 685 48.31 1.54 -24.62
CA CYS A 685 49.37 2.13 -23.80
C CYS A 685 50.19 3.20 -24.54
N ALA A 686 50.18 3.25 -25.88
CA ALA A 686 50.86 4.31 -26.63
C ALA A 686 50.23 5.69 -26.37
N SER A 687 48.94 5.76 -26.00
CA SER A 687 48.26 7.02 -25.65
C SER A 687 48.84 7.63 -24.37
N LEU A 688 49.29 6.81 -23.41
CA LEU A 688 49.95 7.28 -22.19
C LEU A 688 51.19 8.12 -22.46
N PHE A 689 51.87 7.87 -23.57
CA PHE A 689 53.10 8.55 -23.98
C PHE A 689 52.86 9.70 -24.97
N TRP A 690 51.61 9.92 -25.40
CA TRP A 690 51.24 10.90 -26.42
C TRP A 690 50.16 11.92 -25.97
N SER A 691 49.14 11.46 -25.26
CA SER A 691 48.02 12.26 -24.75
C SER A 691 47.95 12.27 -23.22
N GLY A 692 48.76 11.44 -22.55
CA GLY A 692 48.90 11.47 -21.10
C GLY A 692 49.37 12.85 -20.61
N LYS A 693 48.81 13.32 -19.49
CA LYS A 693 49.17 14.64 -18.95
C LYS A 693 50.45 14.58 -18.10
N GLN A 694 51.31 15.57 -18.26
CA GLN A 694 52.49 15.82 -17.43
C GLN A 694 52.49 17.32 -17.06
N ASN A 695 52.45 17.64 -15.77
CA ASN A 695 52.39 19.03 -15.28
C ASN A 695 51.31 19.90 -15.97
N GLY A 696 50.17 19.29 -16.33
CA GLY A 696 49.06 19.96 -17.02
C GLY A 696 49.19 20.09 -18.54
N GLN A 697 50.29 19.63 -19.16
CA GLN A 697 50.50 19.60 -20.61
C GLN A 697 50.47 18.17 -21.16
N GLU A 698 50.14 18.01 -22.44
CA GLU A 698 50.19 16.70 -23.11
C GLU A 698 51.64 16.23 -23.28
N LEU A 699 51.96 15.04 -22.79
CA LEU A 699 53.25 14.39 -23.00
C LEU A 699 53.35 13.97 -24.47
N ARG A 700 54.28 14.55 -25.24
CA ARG A 700 54.57 14.13 -26.62
C ARG A 700 55.90 13.38 -26.71
N ASP A 701 55.95 12.17 -26.15
CA ASP A 701 57.14 11.32 -26.26
C ASP A 701 57.08 10.45 -27.52
N GLU A 702 57.54 11.05 -28.63
CA GLU A 702 57.59 10.42 -29.94
C GLU A 702 58.29 9.05 -29.96
N LYS A 703 59.35 8.88 -29.16
CA LYS A 703 60.16 7.66 -29.14
C LYS A 703 59.41 6.53 -28.47
N ARG A 704 58.87 6.76 -27.27
CA ARG A 704 58.14 5.72 -26.53
C ARG A 704 56.83 5.32 -27.23
N THR A 705 56.12 6.27 -27.83
CA THR A 705 54.94 5.96 -28.65
C THR A 705 55.31 5.02 -29.81
N LEU A 706 56.42 5.29 -30.52
CA LEU A 706 56.89 4.40 -31.59
C LEU A 706 57.35 3.03 -31.07
N GLU A 707 57.99 2.97 -29.90
CA GLU A 707 58.39 1.70 -29.28
C GLU A 707 57.17 0.82 -28.95
N CYS A 708 56.09 1.39 -28.41
CA CYS A 708 54.83 0.70 -28.17
C CYS A 708 54.23 0.16 -29.49
N LEU A 709 54.18 0.99 -30.53
CA LEU A 709 53.66 0.61 -31.83
C LEU A 709 54.50 -0.48 -32.53
N LYS A 710 55.83 -0.42 -32.43
CA LYS A 710 56.73 -1.48 -32.93
C LYS A 710 56.57 -2.78 -32.14
N LYS A 711 56.43 -2.70 -30.82
CA LYS A 711 56.16 -3.85 -29.96
C LYS A 711 54.82 -4.50 -30.32
N ALA A 712 53.78 -3.71 -30.54
CA ALA A 712 52.47 -4.21 -30.98
C ALA A 712 52.55 -4.87 -32.37
N ALA A 713 53.23 -4.27 -33.34
CA ALA A 713 53.45 -4.89 -34.66
C ALA A 713 54.20 -6.23 -34.57
N LYS A 714 55.19 -6.34 -33.66
CA LYS A 714 55.86 -7.62 -33.37
C LYS A 714 54.90 -8.64 -32.75
N ILE A 715 54.01 -8.23 -31.84
CA ILE A 715 53.00 -9.12 -31.25
C ILE A 715 51.97 -9.58 -32.30
N ALA A 716 51.52 -8.69 -33.19
CA ALA A 716 50.64 -9.04 -34.30
C ALA A 716 51.28 -10.08 -35.23
N SER A 717 52.58 -9.98 -35.51
CA SER A 717 53.32 -10.99 -36.30
C SER A 717 53.42 -12.37 -35.62
N GLN A 718 53.22 -12.44 -34.30
CA GLN A 718 53.21 -13.69 -33.52
C GLN A 718 51.81 -14.31 -33.41
N CYS A 719 50.79 -13.68 -33.98
CA CYS A 719 49.45 -14.25 -34.05
C CYS A 719 49.43 -15.39 -35.07
N LEU A 720 48.92 -16.56 -34.66
CA LEU A 720 48.89 -17.76 -35.51
C LEU A 720 47.73 -17.73 -36.52
N ASP A 721 46.62 -17.08 -36.15
CA ASP A 721 45.47 -16.90 -37.03
C ASP A 721 45.70 -15.73 -37.98
N VAL A 722 45.79 -16.04 -39.27
CA VAL A 722 46.07 -15.08 -40.35
C VAL A 722 44.93 -14.06 -40.50
N GLY A 723 43.66 -14.46 -40.29
CA GLY A 723 42.52 -13.54 -40.38
C GLY A 723 42.56 -12.46 -39.29
N VAL A 724 42.76 -12.88 -38.05
CA VAL A 724 42.93 -11.97 -36.90
C VAL A 724 44.20 -11.14 -37.04
N GLN A 725 45.27 -11.70 -37.59
CA GLN A 725 46.52 -10.99 -37.84
C GLN A 725 46.33 -9.84 -38.84
N VAL A 726 45.65 -10.07 -39.97
CA VAL A 726 45.34 -9.03 -40.96
C VAL A 726 44.46 -7.96 -40.34
N GLN A 727 43.43 -8.33 -39.57
CA GLN A 727 42.60 -7.38 -38.84
C GLN A 727 43.44 -6.48 -37.90
N LEU A 728 44.35 -7.07 -37.12
CA LEU A 728 45.24 -6.32 -36.23
C LEU A 728 46.20 -5.39 -37.00
N TYR A 729 46.68 -5.79 -38.18
CA TYR A 729 47.51 -4.90 -39.02
C TYR A 729 46.73 -3.70 -39.55
N VAL A 730 45.46 -3.88 -39.93
CA VAL A 730 44.58 -2.75 -40.34
C VAL A 730 44.33 -1.81 -39.15
N GLU A 731 44.03 -2.35 -37.97
CA GLU A 731 43.90 -1.56 -36.72
C GLU A 731 45.21 -0.80 -36.40
N LEU A 732 46.36 -1.48 -36.48
CA LEU A 732 47.68 -0.86 -36.29
C LEU A 732 47.94 0.25 -37.29
N LEU A 733 47.66 0.04 -38.58
CA LEU A 733 47.82 1.06 -39.61
C LEU A 733 47.05 2.34 -39.25
N ASN A 734 45.81 2.20 -38.79
CA ASN A 734 45.00 3.33 -38.32
C ASN A 734 45.63 4.04 -37.12
N HIS A 735 46.18 3.32 -36.15
CA HIS A 735 46.89 3.92 -35.03
C HIS A 735 48.20 4.62 -35.45
N TYR A 736 48.98 4.04 -36.36
CA TYR A 736 50.17 4.71 -36.93
C TYR A 736 49.77 5.99 -37.67
N LEU A 737 48.70 5.96 -38.46
CA LEU A 737 48.17 7.14 -39.16
C LEU A 737 47.70 8.21 -38.17
N PHE A 738 47.01 7.83 -37.09
CA PHE A 738 46.56 8.76 -36.06
C PHE A 738 47.72 9.55 -35.41
N TYR A 739 48.80 8.86 -35.02
CA TYR A 739 49.96 9.52 -34.43
C TYR A 739 50.80 10.27 -35.48
N TYR A 740 50.81 9.80 -36.72
CA TYR A 740 51.44 10.50 -37.84
C TYR A 740 50.73 11.83 -38.12
N GLU A 741 49.39 11.84 -38.22
CA GLU A 741 48.58 13.07 -38.41
C GLU A 741 48.80 14.10 -37.29
N ARG A 742 49.03 13.63 -36.06
CA ARG A 742 49.32 14.50 -34.91
C ARG A 742 50.78 14.96 -34.82
N GLY A 743 51.61 14.59 -35.79
CA GLY A 743 52.98 15.07 -35.97
C GLY A 743 54.07 14.33 -35.21
N ASN A 744 53.92 13.02 -35.01
CA ASN A 744 55.04 12.21 -34.53
C ASN A 744 56.12 12.09 -35.62
N ALA A 745 57.22 12.84 -35.50
CA ALA A 745 58.29 12.88 -36.49
C ALA A 745 59.04 11.53 -36.65
N GLN A 746 58.95 10.63 -35.68
CA GLN A 746 59.59 9.31 -35.71
C GLN A 746 58.82 8.30 -36.57
N ILE A 747 57.54 8.55 -36.86
CA ILE A 747 56.74 7.68 -37.74
C ILE A 747 57.00 8.11 -39.18
N THR A 748 57.72 7.29 -39.93
CA THR A 748 58.09 7.58 -41.32
C THR A 748 57.11 6.95 -42.32
N VAL A 749 56.93 7.60 -43.46
CA VAL A 749 56.15 7.09 -44.62
C VAL A 749 56.55 5.67 -45.02
N SER A 750 57.84 5.32 -44.90
CA SER A 750 58.33 3.96 -45.16
C SER A 750 57.73 2.89 -44.23
N MET A 751 57.41 3.22 -42.98
CA MET A 751 56.79 2.29 -42.02
C MET A 751 55.31 2.07 -42.35
N LEU A 752 54.62 3.14 -42.76
CA LEU A 752 53.23 3.04 -43.25
C LEU A 752 53.15 2.17 -44.50
N ASN A 753 54.05 2.40 -45.48
CA ASN A 753 54.13 1.58 -46.69
C ASN A 753 54.46 0.11 -46.40
N GLN A 754 55.31 -0.17 -45.40
CA GLN A 754 55.59 -1.54 -44.97
C GLN A 754 54.36 -2.25 -44.39
N LEU A 755 53.52 -1.55 -43.61
CA LEU A 755 52.28 -2.12 -43.08
C LEU A 755 51.23 -2.34 -44.18
N ILE A 756 51.07 -1.36 -45.08
CA ILE A 756 50.19 -1.46 -46.26
C ILE A 756 50.58 -2.65 -47.14
N ALA A 757 51.88 -2.79 -47.44
CA ALA A 757 52.39 -3.90 -48.24
C ALA A 757 52.08 -5.27 -47.60
N LYS A 758 52.26 -5.39 -46.28
CA LYS A 758 51.93 -6.62 -45.54
C LYS A 758 50.44 -6.95 -45.55
N ILE A 759 49.58 -5.94 -45.44
CA ILE A 759 48.12 -6.15 -45.54
C ILE A 759 47.76 -6.60 -46.96
N ASN A 760 48.29 -5.94 -48.00
CA ASN A 760 48.03 -6.29 -49.40
C ASN A 760 48.54 -7.69 -49.78
N GLU A 761 49.60 -8.18 -49.16
CA GLU A 761 50.16 -9.52 -49.39
C GLU A 761 49.29 -10.64 -48.76
N GLU A 762 48.79 -10.41 -47.55
CA GLU A 762 48.07 -11.43 -46.77
C GLU A 762 46.55 -11.43 -46.98
N LEU A 763 45.94 -10.27 -47.27
CA LEU A 763 44.48 -10.12 -47.43
C LEU A 763 43.88 -11.04 -48.53
N PRO A 764 44.52 -11.22 -49.71
CA PRO A 764 43.99 -12.10 -50.75
C PRO A 764 44.08 -13.60 -50.43
N ASN A 765 44.93 -13.97 -49.45
CA ASN A 765 45.17 -15.38 -49.07
C ASN A 765 44.14 -15.90 -48.07
N LEU A 766 43.24 -15.04 -47.59
CA LEU A 766 42.19 -15.38 -46.63
C LEU A 766 40.99 -16.05 -47.31
N GLU A 767 40.38 -17.01 -46.62
CA GLU A 767 39.13 -17.62 -47.10
C GLU A 767 37.99 -16.58 -47.12
N PRO A 768 37.13 -16.58 -48.15
CA PRO A 768 36.04 -15.61 -48.27
C PRO A 768 34.91 -15.97 -47.30
N THR A 769 34.96 -15.39 -46.10
CA THR A 769 33.94 -15.46 -45.05
C THR A 769 33.28 -14.09 -44.87
N GLU A 770 32.18 -14.01 -44.13
CA GLU A 770 31.56 -12.71 -43.79
C GLU A 770 32.51 -11.82 -42.97
N GLU A 771 33.38 -12.39 -42.14
CA GLU A 771 34.38 -11.65 -41.36
C GLU A 771 35.48 -11.05 -42.25
N THR A 772 35.94 -11.78 -43.27
CA THR A 772 36.98 -11.27 -44.18
C THR A 772 36.47 -10.13 -45.07
N LYS A 773 35.19 -10.16 -45.48
CA LYS A 773 34.54 -9.01 -46.14
C LYS A 773 34.51 -7.77 -45.26
N GLN A 774 34.27 -7.91 -43.96
CA GLN A 774 34.29 -6.77 -43.03
C GLN A 774 35.70 -6.20 -42.88
N ILE A 775 36.72 -7.05 -42.80
CA ILE A 775 38.13 -6.63 -42.75
C ILE A 775 38.52 -5.89 -44.04
N GLU A 776 38.12 -6.42 -45.21
CA GLU A 776 38.37 -5.77 -46.50
C GLU A 776 37.70 -4.40 -46.59
N MET A 777 36.43 -4.28 -46.17
CA MET A 777 35.73 -3.00 -46.13
C MET A 777 36.39 -2.01 -45.16
N HIS A 778 36.83 -2.46 -43.98
CA HIS A 778 37.56 -1.63 -43.01
C HIS A 778 38.88 -1.11 -43.59
N TYR A 779 39.61 -1.95 -44.31
CA TYR A 779 40.84 -1.57 -44.98
C TYR A 779 40.60 -0.61 -46.15
N GLN A 780 39.59 -0.85 -47.00
CA GLN A 780 39.21 0.06 -48.08
C GLN A 780 38.83 1.45 -47.56
N ASN A 781 38.09 1.53 -46.46
CA ASN A 781 37.78 2.80 -45.78
C ASN A 781 39.04 3.49 -45.26
N THR A 782 39.98 2.74 -44.72
CA THR A 782 41.28 3.26 -44.26
C THR A 782 42.08 3.84 -45.45
N LEU A 783 42.14 3.14 -46.59
CA LEU A 783 42.80 3.64 -47.80
C LEU A 783 42.09 4.89 -48.36
N ALA A 784 40.75 4.93 -48.32
CA ALA A 784 39.98 6.09 -48.75
C ALA A 784 40.28 7.32 -47.87
N HIS A 785 40.43 7.15 -46.55
CA HIS A 785 40.88 8.20 -45.65
C HIS A 785 42.27 8.72 -46.02
N ILE A 786 43.23 7.84 -46.29
CA ILE A 786 44.58 8.23 -46.72
C ILE A 786 44.52 9.02 -48.04
N ARG A 787 43.71 8.58 -49.03
CA ARG A 787 43.52 9.30 -50.30
C ARG A 787 42.94 10.69 -50.09
N SER A 788 41.91 10.82 -49.25
CA SER A 788 41.32 12.12 -48.92
C SER A 788 42.34 13.06 -48.28
N ARG A 789 43.19 12.55 -47.39
CA ARG A 789 44.27 13.34 -46.76
C ARG A 789 45.35 13.78 -47.75
N MET A 790 45.73 12.90 -48.69
CA MET A 790 46.65 13.24 -49.78
C MET A 790 46.11 14.39 -50.65
N GLU A 791 44.84 14.28 -51.07
CA GLU A 791 44.18 15.30 -51.90
C GLU A 791 44.05 16.65 -51.18
N THR A 792 43.77 16.64 -49.86
CA THR A 792 43.72 17.87 -49.06
C THR A 792 45.08 18.54 -48.87
N ASN A 793 46.18 17.77 -48.80
CA ASN A 793 47.54 18.31 -48.72
C ASN A 793 48.00 18.90 -50.06
N ASP A 794 47.53 18.38 -51.20
CA ASP A 794 47.84 18.89 -52.55
C ASP A 794 47.00 20.13 -52.94
N ALA A 795 45.80 20.31 -52.36
CA ALA A 795 44.86 21.37 -52.77
C ALA A 795 45.02 22.74 -52.08
N GLY A 796 46.00 22.93 -51.18
CA GLY A 796 46.40 24.25 -50.70
C GLY A 796 46.63 24.36 -49.19
N ALA A 797 47.90 24.35 -48.77
CA ALA A 797 48.26 24.50 -47.36
C ALA A 797 49.56 25.31 -47.13
N GLY A 798 49.89 26.28 -47.99
CA GLY A 798 51.03 27.17 -47.76
C GLY A 798 50.83 28.24 -46.68
N ALA A 799 49.61 28.47 -46.18
CA ALA A 799 49.31 29.62 -45.32
C ALA A 799 48.59 29.31 -43.99
N ALA A 800 47.78 28.25 -43.90
CA ALA A 800 47.07 27.91 -42.66
C ALA A 800 47.84 26.90 -41.77
N ALA A 801 48.71 26.07 -42.37
CA ALA A 801 49.56 25.11 -41.66
C ALA A 801 50.66 25.78 -40.81
N ALA A 802 51.09 26.99 -41.20
CA ALA A 802 52.09 27.78 -40.49
C ALA A 802 51.65 28.26 -39.09
N ALA A 803 50.34 28.28 -38.79
CA ALA A 803 49.82 28.71 -37.49
C ALA A 803 49.80 27.60 -36.42
N ALA A 804 49.94 26.32 -36.82
CA ALA A 804 49.82 25.15 -35.92
C ALA A 804 51.11 24.32 -35.76
N GLY A 805 52.20 24.66 -36.48
CA GLY A 805 53.53 24.05 -36.29
C GLY A 805 53.65 22.56 -36.61
N LEU A 806 52.73 22.00 -37.41
CA LEU A 806 52.64 20.56 -37.72
C LEU A 806 52.56 20.36 -39.24
N GLU A 807 53.70 20.44 -39.94
CA GLU A 807 53.79 20.05 -41.36
C GLU A 807 54.05 18.54 -41.46
N VAL A 808 52.99 17.75 -41.69
CA VAL A 808 53.12 16.31 -41.95
C VAL A 808 52.72 16.04 -43.41
N SER A 809 53.68 15.60 -44.23
CA SER A 809 53.45 15.35 -45.66
C SER A 809 53.06 13.88 -45.91
N PHE A 810 51.89 13.65 -46.49
CA PHE A 810 51.45 12.32 -46.93
C PHE A 810 52.03 11.91 -48.30
N ALA A 811 52.86 12.75 -48.91
CA ALA A 811 53.51 12.48 -50.19
C ALA A 811 54.45 11.27 -50.07
N GLY A 812 54.25 10.27 -50.94
CA GLY A 812 55.08 9.05 -50.99
C GLY A 812 54.50 7.80 -50.31
N ILE A 813 53.28 7.86 -49.75
CA ILE A 813 52.57 6.63 -49.35
C ILE A 813 52.05 5.94 -50.63
N THR A 814 52.39 4.67 -50.81
CA THR A 814 52.00 3.87 -51.98
C THR A 814 50.78 3.02 -51.63
N LEU A 815 49.64 3.27 -52.28
CA LEU A 815 48.35 2.62 -52.01
C LEU A 815 48.02 1.48 -52.99
N ASN A 816 49.01 1.02 -53.77
CA ASN A 816 48.82 -0.01 -54.80
C ASN A 816 48.93 -1.43 -54.25
#